data_AF-A0A2S4LJV1-F1
#
_entry.id   AF-A0A2S4LJV1-F1
#
_cell.length_a   1.000
_cell.length_b   1.000
_cell.length_c   1.000
_cell.angle_alpha   90.00
_cell.angle_beta   90.00
_cell.angle_gamma   90.00
#
_symmetry.space_group_name_H-M   'P 1'
#
loop_
_entity.id
_entity.type
_entity.pdbx_description
1 polymer ?
#
loop_
_entity_poly.entity_id
_entity_poly.type
_entity_poly.pdbx_seq_one_letter_code
_entity_poly.pdbx_strand_id
1 'polypeptide(L)'
;MTAHQTLSPTDLRLAIRARGFHPVPVSGPAMNVPSAGKRPMMPKWEQRCLNASLEEIRRWGISEPACTNTGLLCGLLVGPDIDVLNPELAGAIEKLALDRLGPTPLRRIGRAPKVLLGYRVAVPVDKIQTKELFFTDDPREKGTKVEVLARGQQFVGFGTHPDTQQPYSWDDASPLTINFDELPATTEDALRQFVVEAEAILRAAGALTRAERKQEIRKRERENKTREAKGRKTAGFGLHETPDRETIAEALEHLPNDFDYDGWVQIGFALYDGLGEGGRDLWEWWSATSPKDDPGLTAKKWSSFAGGHSVKIGTLFWHALQHGWRSKGRSSAPTHNRAEREAGEEAEQDENDDRPTVFVVAGKTPEAADRAEALLLESGVCVYSRAGTLVRPITESVPASKGRMTQVARLSSLCTTSLSDIAARKIRFQKYDKREKDWININPPIELLSTLLKREGEWGWPPVSGVITTPTLRPDGSVLSRRGYDPETRLFLALDPSFHLPPLSEHPTKTDALAALLLLEALLSGFPFVTPVDRAVALSGILTAVVRGTLPVAPLHAIRAHSPGTGKSFLVDIASAIATGRLCPVIAAGKTEEETEKRLGALLRDGVAVVSIDNVNSELGGDMLCQMTERPLVRVRILGKSEAPEIEVKSTTFATGNNLTLVGDMTRRTVLCTLDAGMERPELRVFDFNPVERVLADRGTYVAAAMTIIRAYRAAGLPSVCGPIGSYEEWSEAVRAPLIWLGHADPVSSMETAREEDPELSAIRELFTHWQEHLSRSSGYTTNAIIKAACEKRAGTNYDYGVQEFVAPEFRDLLLRQAGDGGAVNSRRLGKWLSRIKGRVVDGHRIEMREDNSNGNRFSLSKIGERNDDPHF
;
A
#
# COMPACT_ATOMS: atom_id res chain seq x y z
N MET A 1 0.17 45.69 25.55
CA MET A 1 0.66 45.41 24.18
C MET A 1 2.17 45.52 24.23
N THR A 2 2.88 44.40 24.21
CA THR A 2 4.34 44.37 24.30
C THR A 2 4.96 44.92 23.00
N ALA A 3 6.06 45.67 23.10
CA ALA A 3 6.62 46.57 22.09
C ALA A 3 7.12 45.94 20.76
N HIS A 4 6.75 44.69 20.46
CA HIS A 4 7.27 43.92 19.32
C HIS A 4 6.43 44.03 18.04
N GLN A 5 5.16 44.47 18.13
CA GLN A 5 4.25 44.56 16.99
C GLN A 5 4.51 45.75 16.05
N THR A 6 5.45 46.63 16.38
CA THR A 6 5.74 47.86 15.60
C THR A 6 6.88 47.71 14.60
N LEU A 7 7.67 46.64 14.65
CA LEU A 7 8.76 46.39 13.71
C LEU A 7 8.29 45.65 12.46
N SER A 8 8.78 46.06 11.29
CA SER A 8 8.62 45.25 10.09
C SER A 8 9.30 43.88 10.26
N PRO A 9 8.88 42.81 9.56
CA PRO A 9 9.56 41.52 9.61
C PRO A 9 11.05 41.60 9.31
N THR A 10 11.48 42.53 8.45
CA THR A 10 12.89 42.75 8.12
C THR A 10 13.64 43.38 9.29
N ASP A 11 13.12 44.45 9.88
CA ASP A 11 13.75 45.14 11.01
C ASP A 11 13.84 44.24 12.24
N LEU A 12 12.79 43.45 12.47
CA LEU A 12 12.75 42.41 13.50
C LEU A 12 13.90 41.42 13.32
N ARG A 13 14.10 40.87 12.12
CA ARG A 13 15.15 39.89 11.83
C ARG A 13 16.54 40.51 11.99
N LEU A 14 16.73 41.76 11.57
CA LEU A 14 17.99 42.48 11.77
C LEU A 14 18.30 42.68 13.26
N ALA A 15 17.30 43.05 14.05
CA ALA A 15 17.46 43.25 15.50
C ALA A 15 17.76 41.93 16.24
N ILE A 16 17.18 40.81 15.80
CA ILE A 16 17.49 39.46 16.31
C ILE A 16 18.93 39.08 15.95
N ARG A 17 19.35 39.33 14.69
CA ARG A 17 20.71 39.05 14.22
C ARG A 17 21.78 39.82 14.99
N ALA A 18 21.52 41.09 15.30
CA ALA A 18 22.44 41.93 16.06
C ALA A 18 22.72 41.41 17.48
N ARG A 19 21.81 40.59 18.04
CA ARG A 19 21.93 39.99 19.37
C ARG A 19 22.50 38.56 19.34
N GLY A 20 23.06 38.14 18.21
CA GLY A 20 23.72 36.83 18.07
C GLY A 20 22.78 35.67 17.74
N PHE A 21 21.48 35.92 17.55
CA PHE A 21 20.53 34.90 17.10
C PHE A 21 20.50 34.78 15.57
N HIS A 22 19.98 33.66 15.07
CA HIS A 22 19.88 33.38 13.64
C HIS A 22 18.40 33.37 13.19
N PRO A 23 17.88 34.47 12.60
CA PRO A 23 16.49 34.56 12.19
C PRO A 23 16.18 33.71 10.95
N VAL A 24 14.98 33.14 10.90
CA VAL A 24 14.48 32.32 9.78
C VAL A 24 13.18 32.92 9.24
N PRO A 25 13.07 33.25 7.94
CA PRO A 25 11.79 33.63 7.33
C PRO A 25 10.81 32.46 7.34
N VAL A 26 9.64 32.66 7.93
CA VAL A 26 8.59 31.63 8.05
C VAL A 26 7.32 32.13 7.37
N SER A 27 6.66 31.23 6.62
CA SER A 27 5.38 31.47 5.95
C SER A 27 4.36 32.14 6.88
N GLY A 28 3.55 33.06 6.34
CA GLY A 28 2.40 33.60 7.06
C GLY A 28 1.29 32.56 7.25
N PRO A 29 0.43 32.71 8.29
CA PRO A 29 -0.63 31.74 8.59
C PRO A 29 -1.75 31.70 7.53
N ALA A 30 -1.90 32.74 6.70
CA ALA A 30 -2.90 32.81 5.64
C ALA A 30 -2.44 32.22 4.30
N MET A 31 -1.20 31.74 4.21
CA MET A 31 -0.69 31.14 2.98
C MET A 31 -1.35 29.80 2.67
N ASN A 32 -1.65 29.53 1.40
CA ASN A 32 -2.16 28.24 0.95
C ASN A 32 -1.03 27.20 0.78
N VAL A 33 -0.38 26.86 1.89
CA VAL A 33 0.72 25.88 1.93
C VAL A 33 0.57 24.94 3.13
N PRO A 34 1.06 23.68 3.04
CA PRO A 34 1.06 22.79 4.18
C PRO A 34 1.82 23.41 5.37
N SER A 35 1.18 23.42 6.55
CA SER A 35 1.73 23.99 7.78
C SER A 35 2.03 25.50 7.69
N ALA A 36 1.17 26.26 7.00
CA ALA A 36 1.20 27.72 6.96
C ALA A 36 1.36 28.32 8.37
N GLY A 37 2.21 29.35 8.51
CA GLY A 37 2.53 29.96 9.80
C GLY A 37 3.68 29.27 10.56
N LYS A 38 4.08 28.05 10.17
CA LYS A 38 5.07 27.23 10.89
C LYS A 38 6.27 26.78 10.05
N ARG A 39 6.23 26.92 8.72
CA ARG A 39 7.25 26.38 7.81
C ARG A 39 8.13 27.48 7.16
N PRO A 40 9.47 27.33 7.16
CA PRO A 40 10.37 28.08 6.29
C PRO A 40 10.16 27.69 4.82
N MET A 41 10.01 28.69 3.94
CA MET A 41 9.76 28.45 2.50
C MET A 41 11.05 28.35 1.69
N MET A 42 12.14 28.93 2.22
CA MET A 42 13.41 29.03 1.54
C MET A 42 14.13 27.67 1.46
N PRO A 43 14.69 27.28 0.28
CA PRO A 43 15.49 26.08 0.17
C PRO A 43 16.82 26.22 0.91
N LYS A 44 17.29 25.14 1.54
CA LYS A 44 18.54 25.10 2.34
C LYS A 44 18.58 26.21 3.42
N TRP A 45 17.42 26.55 3.98
CA TRP A 45 17.25 27.64 4.95
C TRP A 45 18.16 27.49 6.18
N GLU A 46 18.49 26.26 6.58
CA GLU A 46 19.36 25.96 7.71
C GLU A 46 20.75 26.58 7.52
N GLN A 47 21.34 26.39 6.33
CA GLN A 47 22.68 26.92 6.01
C GLN A 47 22.63 28.42 5.69
N ARG A 48 21.58 28.85 4.97
CA ARG A 48 21.42 30.25 4.56
C ARG A 48 21.19 31.17 5.74
N CYS A 49 20.32 30.80 6.67
CA CYS A 49 20.03 31.61 7.85
C CYS A 49 21.19 31.61 8.86
N LEU A 50 21.97 30.51 8.95
CA LEU A 50 23.15 30.45 9.83
C LEU A 50 24.18 31.53 9.44
N ASN A 51 24.48 31.62 8.15
CA ASN A 51 25.55 32.48 7.63
C ASN A 51 25.05 33.81 7.04
N ALA A 52 23.77 34.15 7.22
CA ALA A 52 23.18 35.33 6.60
C ALA A 52 23.88 36.63 7.01
N SER A 53 24.29 37.43 6.01
CA SER A 53 24.73 38.80 6.22
C SER A 53 23.54 39.74 6.46
N LEU A 54 23.77 40.93 7.02
CA LEU A 54 22.71 41.93 7.20
C LEU A 54 22.04 42.31 5.87
N GLU A 55 22.80 42.33 4.78
CA GLU A 55 22.28 42.58 3.43
C GLU A 55 21.43 41.42 2.90
N GLU A 56 21.81 40.17 3.18
CA GLU A 56 20.96 39.02 2.85
C GLU A 56 19.64 39.06 3.61
N ILE A 57 19.66 39.42 4.90
CA ILE A 57 18.43 39.56 5.71
C ILE A 57 17.52 40.65 5.14
N ARG A 58 18.07 41.80 4.70
CA ARG A 58 17.28 42.85 4.04
C ARG A 58 16.63 42.37 2.74
N ARG A 59 17.35 41.59 1.94
CA ARG A 59 16.83 41.03 0.68
C ARG A 59 15.65 40.08 0.88
N TRP A 60 15.56 39.39 2.02
CA TRP A 60 14.41 38.52 2.32
C TRP A 60 13.08 39.27 2.35
N GLY A 61 13.06 40.56 2.69
CA GLY A 61 11.83 41.37 2.62
C GLY A 61 11.26 41.50 1.21
N ILE A 62 12.10 41.36 0.18
CA ILE A 62 11.72 41.41 -1.23
C ILE A 62 11.51 40.00 -1.80
N SER A 63 12.43 39.07 -1.51
CA SER A 63 12.41 37.72 -2.09
C SER A 63 11.40 36.78 -1.41
N GLU A 64 11.03 37.06 -0.15
CA GLU A 64 10.13 36.22 0.66
C GLU A 64 8.99 37.05 1.29
N PRO A 65 8.23 37.85 0.51
CA PRO A 65 7.27 38.82 1.05
C PRO A 65 6.12 38.16 1.81
N ALA A 66 5.79 36.91 1.47
CA ALA A 66 4.74 36.13 2.11
C ALA A 66 5.20 35.41 3.40
N CYS A 67 6.49 35.52 3.75
CA CYS A 67 7.02 35.04 5.03
C CYS A 67 6.86 36.13 6.10
N THR A 68 5.66 36.25 6.67
CA THR A 68 5.35 37.26 7.69
C THR A 68 5.75 36.85 9.11
N ASN A 69 5.95 35.54 9.36
CA ASN A 69 6.44 35.05 10.64
C ASN A 69 7.98 34.99 10.66
N THR A 70 8.56 35.00 11.86
CA THR A 70 10.01 34.87 12.05
C THR A 70 10.31 33.75 13.04
N GLY A 71 11.05 32.76 12.55
CA GLY A 71 11.63 31.67 13.30
C GLY A 71 13.03 31.96 13.82
N LEU A 72 13.52 31.10 14.71
CA LEU A 72 14.87 31.11 15.25
C LEU A 72 15.51 29.77 14.94
N LEU A 73 16.62 29.80 14.22
CA LEU A 73 17.36 28.60 13.83
C LEU A 73 18.00 27.96 15.07
N CYS A 74 17.72 26.67 15.25
CA CYS A 74 18.29 25.84 16.30
C CYS A 74 19.59 25.17 15.85
N GLY A 75 20.46 24.90 16.82
CA GLY A 75 21.83 24.43 16.63
C GLY A 75 22.59 24.59 17.94
N LEU A 76 23.29 25.72 18.09
CA LEU A 76 23.79 26.15 19.40
C LEU A 76 22.66 26.69 20.30
N LEU A 77 21.61 27.25 19.70
CA LEU A 77 20.33 27.49 20.37
C LEU A 77 19.54 26.18 20.42
N VAL A 78 19.06 25.81 21.59
CA VAL A 78 18.14 24.68 21.76
C VAL A 78 16.85 25.15 22.41
N GLY A 79 15.74 24.53 22.00
CA GLY A 79 14.40 24.87 22.47
C GLY A 79 13.65 23.66 23.01
N PRO A 80 13.70 23.36 24.32
CA PRO A 80 12.75 22.45 24.95
C PRO A 80 11.30 22.95 24.76
N ASP A 81 10.54 22.25 23.91
CA ASP A 81 9.14 22.48 23.57
C ASP A 81 8.26 21.49 24.34
N ILE A 82 7.47 22.02 25.26
CA ILE A 82 6.56 21.28 26.13
C ILE A 82 5.18 21.32 25.48
N ASP A 83 4.95 20.37 24.57
CA ASP A 83 3.71 20.26 23.80
C ASP A 83 2.62 19.47 24.55
N VAL A 84 2.29 19.96 25.76
CA VAL A 84 1.36 19.29 26.69
C VAL A 84 0.13 20.18 26.91
N LEU A 85 -1.07 19.61 26.73
CA LEU A 85 -2.34 20.33 26.87
C LEU A 85 -2.92 20.30 28.29
N ASN A 86 -2.47 19.39 29.15
CA ASN A 86 -2.85 19.35 30.56
C ASN A 86 -2.03 20.41 31.33
N PRO A 87 -2.66 21.42 31.96
CA PRO A 87 -1.94 22.50 32.63
C PRO A 87 -1.05 22.06 33.80
N GLU A 88 -1.48 21.07 34.57
CA GLU A 88 -0.72 20.56 35.73
C GLU A 88 0.54 19.82 35.26
N LEU A 89 0.40 18.96 34.25
CA LEU A 89 1.53 18.22 33.67
C LEU A 89 2.49 19.16 32.93
N ALA A 90 1.97 20.13 32.18
CA ALA A 90 2.77 21.15 31.51
C ALA A 90 3.60 21.94 32.54
N GLY A 91 2.98 22.39 33.64
CA GLY A 91 3.67 23.10 34.71
C GLY A 91 4.70 22.24 35.45
N ALA A 92 4.40 20.95 35.68
CA ALA A 92 5.35 20.02 36.31
C ALA A 92 6.59 19.77 35.43
N ILE A 93 6.39 19.58 34.12
CA ILE A 93 7.48 19.37 33.16
C ILE A 93 8.28 20.67 32.95
N GLU A 94 7.62 21.83 32.97
CA GLU A 94 8.30 23.11 32.91
C GLU A 94 9.19 23.32 34.13
N LYS A 95 8.67 23.05 35.34
CA LYS A 95 9.46 23.08 36.57
C LYS A 95 10.66 22.14 36.49
N LEU A 96 10.45 20.91 36.01
CA LEU A 96 11.53 19.94 35.78
C LEU A 96 12.60 20.50 34.84
N ALA A 97 12.21 21.17 33.75
CA ALA A 97 13.14 21.80 32.82
C ALA A 97 13.98 22.88 33.52
N LEU A 98 13.36 23.74 34.33
CA LEU A 98 14.06 24.78 35.09
C LEU A 98 15.02 24.19 36.14
N ASP A 99 14.61 23.12 36.83
CA ASP A 99 15.43 22.44 37.85
C ASP A 99 16.63 21.71 37.22
N ARG A 100 16.46 21.12 36.03
CA ARG A 100 17.50 20.33 35.34
C ARG A 100 18.41 21.14 34.45
N LEU A 101 17.86 22.09 33.70
CA LEU A 101 18.57 22.84 32.67
C LEU A 101 18.99 24.24 33.16
N GLY A 102 18.48 24.66 34.33
CA GLY A 102 18.67 25.97 34.92
C GLY A 102 17.53 26.94 34.57
N PRO A 103 17.40 28.06 35.32
CA PRO A 103 16.42 29.09 35.03
C PRO A 103 16.73 29.76 33.71
N THR A 104 15.71 30.01 32.88
CA THR A 104 15.86 30.74 31.62
C THR A 104 14.86 31.89 31.54
N PRO A 105 15.29 33.07 31.07
CA PRO A 105 14.38 34.19 30.84
C PRO A 105 13.65 34.06 29.48
N LEU A 106 14.04 33.10 28.63
CA LEU A 106 13.40 32.85 27.34
C LEU A 106 12.28 31.83 27.48
N ARG A 107 11.11 32.31 27.89
CA ARG A 107 9.86 31.55 27.96
C ARG A 107 8.88 32.05 26.91
N ARG A 108 8.58 31.19 25.91
CA ARG A 108 7.73 31.52 24.76
C ARG A 108 6.39 30.80 24.82
N ILE A 109 5.31 31.53 24.60
CA ILE A 109 3.95 31.00 24.53
C ILE A 109 3.37 31.30 23.14
N GLY A 110 2.89 30.26 22.47
CA GLY A 110 2.05 30.41 21.27
C GLY A 110 0.60 30.01 21.52
N ARG A 111 0.41 28.94 22.31
CA ARG A 111 -0.89 28.41 22.72
C ARG A 111 -0.77 27.82 24.13
N ALA A 112 -1.22 28.56 25.14
CA ALA A 112 -1.27 28.03 26.50
C ALA A 112 -2.09 26.73 26.58
N PRO A 113 -1.72 25.74 27.43
CA PRO A 113 -0.60 25.76 28.39
C PRO A 113 0.77 25.33 27.80
N LYS A 114 0.89 25.20 26.48
CA LYS A 114 2.14 24.80 25.82
C LYS A 114 3.17 25.91 25.88
N VAL A 115 4.42 25.56 26.19
CA VAL A 115 5.52 26.50 26.39
C VAL A 115 6.79 25.98 25.75
N LEU A 116 7.60 26.90 25.22
CA LEU A 116 8.95 26.61 24.78
C LEU A 116 9.95 27.43 25.59
N LEU A 117 11.02 26.78 26.02
CA LEU A 117 12.12 27.39 26.77
C LEU A 117 13.35 27.55 25.88
N GLY A 118 14.19 28.56 26.11
CA GLY A 118 15.42 28.80 25.32
C GLY A 118 16.70 28.61 26.12
N TYR A 119 17.64 27.81 25.59
CA TYR A 119 18.96 27.57 26.20
C TYR A 119 20.06 27.56 25.13
N ARG A 120 21.33 27.64 25.55
CA ARG A 120 22.47 27.43 24.66
C ARG A 120 23.27 26.18 25.02
N VAL A 121 23.84 25.54 24.01
CA VAL A 121 24.80 24.42 24.17
C VAL A 121 26.15 24.82 23.55
N ALA A 122 27.23 24.22 24.04
CA ALA A 122 28.58 24.49 23.51
C ALA A 122 28.81 23.86 22.12
N VAL A 123 28.18 22.72 21.86
CA VAL A 123 28.26 21.97 20.59
C VAL A 123 26.84 21.67 20.12
N PRO A 124 26.49 21.86 18.84
CA PRO A 124 25.15 21.56 18.35
C PRO A 124 24.81 20.08 18.54
N VAL A 125 23.66 19.82 19.14
CA VAL A 125 23.12 18.47 19.39
C VAL A 125 22.04 18.13 18.38
N ASP A 126 21.77 16.83 18.21
CA ASP A 126 20.63 16.37 17.43
C ASP A 126 19.33 16.44 18.23
N LYS A 127 18.19 16.36 17.51
CA LYS A 127 16.87 16.41 18.13
C LYS A 127 16.68 15.28 19.15
N ILE A 128 16.20 15.63 20.34
CA ILE A 128 15.84 14.68 21.42
C ILE A 128 14.33 14.82 21.65
N GLN A 129 13.59 13.73 21.75
CA GLN A 129 12.14 13.79 21.98
C GLN A 129 11.64 12.53 22.70
N THR A 130 10.53 12.66 23.42
CA THR A 130 9.80 11.51 23.94
C THR A 130 9.20 10.70 22.80
N LYS A 131 8.76 9.47 23.11
CA LYS A 131 7.80 8.78 22.23
C LYS A 131 6.51 9.60 22.09
N GLU A 132 5.75 9.34 21.04
CA GLU A 132 4.40 9.89 20.88
C GLU A 132 3.44 9.16 21.84
N LEU A 133 2.90 9.89 22.82
CA LEU A 133 2.06 9.34 23.88
C LEU A 133 0.62 9.86 23.80
N PHE A 134 -0.33 9.04 24.28
CA PHE A 134 -1.76 9.28 24.23
C PHE A 134 -2.40 8.90 25.56
N PHE A 135 -3.33 9.72 26.05
CA PHE A 135 -4.06 9.49 27.30
C PHE A 135 -5.35 8.68 27.06
N THR A 136 -5.87 8.67 25.83
CA THR A 136 -7.10 7.98 25.43
C THR A 136 -6.87 7.05 24.23
N ASP A 137 -7.90 6.28 23.89
CA ASP A 137 -7.96 5.45 22.68
C ASP A 137 -8.63 6.18 21.49
N ASP A 138 -9.02 7.45 21.66
CA ASP A 138 -9.64 8.23 20.60
C ASP A 138 -8.64 8.41 19.43
N PRO A 139 -8.96 7.90 18.22
CA PRO A 139 -8.09 8.07 17.06
C PRO A 139 -7.85 9.54 16.67
N ARG A 140 -8.70 10.46 17.13
CA ARG A 140 -8.63 11.91 16.93
C ARG A 140 -7.78 12.63 17.98
N GLU A 141 -7.43 11.97 19.09
CA GLU A 141 -6.51 12.56 20.08
C GLU A 141 -5.17 12.85 19.40
N LYS A 142 -4.69 14.09 19.56
CA LYS A 142 -3.35 14.48 19.11
C LYS A 142 -2.33 13.95 20.11
N GLY A 143 -1.25 13.36 19.60
CA GLY A 143 -0.18 12.85 20.46
C GLY A 143 0.44 13.96 21.29
N THR A 144 0.67 13.67 22.58
CA THR A 144 1.42 14.53 23.51
C THR A 144 2.90 14.19 23.40
N LYS A 145 3.75 15.22 23.32
CA LYS A 145 5.22 15.06 23.20
C LYS A 145 5.94 16.15 23.99
N VAL A 146 7.13 15.81 24.45
CA VAL A 146 8.13 16.80 24.86
C VAL A 146 9.33 16.64 23.94
N GLU A 147 9.75 17.71 23.30
CA GLU A 147 10.84 17.69 22.33
C GLU A 147 11.86 18.79 22.61
N VAL A 148 13.13 18.54 22.31
CA VAL A 148 14.19 19.53 22.33
C VAL A 148 14.54 19.84 20.88
N LEU A 149 14.11 21.00 20.41
CA LEU A 149 14.43 21.50 19.07
C LEU A 149 15.90 21.90 19.03
N ALA A 150 16.67 21.27 18.14
CA ALA A 150 18.12 21.39 18.08
C ALA A 150 18.62 21.49 16.62
N ARG A 151 19.81 20.97 16.29
CA ARG A 151 20.43 21.12 14.97
C ARG A 151 19.48 20.78 13.82
N GLY A 152 19.41 21.67 12.83
CA GLY A 152 18.58 21.49 11.63
C GLY A 152 17.09 21.75 11.85
N GLN A 153 16.70 22.30 12.99
CA GLN A 153 15.32 22.67 13.32
C GLN A 153 15.21 24.17 13.59
N GLN A 154 13.99 24.67 13.72
CA GLN A 154 13.69 26.04 14.14
C GLN A 154 12.40 26.07 14.94
N PHE A 155 12.19 27.12 15.73
CA PHE A 155 10.87 27.42 16.29
C PHE A 155 10.45 28.86 15.97
N VAL A 156 9.15 29.06 15.80
CA VAL A 156 8.58 30.38 15.52
C VAL A 156 8.55 31.21 16.80
N GLY A 157 9.35 32.27 16.82
CA GLY A 157 9.46 33.19 17.96
C GLY A 157 8.55 34.41 17.85
N PHE A 158 8.23 34.84 16.63
CA PHE A 158 7.49 36.07 16.35
C PHE A 158 6.57 35.94 15.14
N GLY A 159 5.44 36.64 15.17
CA GLY A 159 4.38 36.58 14.16
C GLY A 159 3.09 35.99 14.75
N THR A 160 2.18 35.52 13.89
CA THR A 160 0.86 35.04 14.29
C THR A 160 0.80 33.52 14.32
N HIS A 161 0.33 32.94 15.42
CA HIS A 161 0.17 31.50 15.57
C HIS A 161 -1.06 31.01 14.79
N PRO A 162 -0.95 29.98 13.93
CA PRO A 162 -2.03 29.62 13.01
C PRO A 162 -3.28 29.04 13.68
N ASP A 163 -3.14 28.35 14.83
CA ASP A 163 -4.30 27.76 15.50
C ASP A 163 -5.05 28.75 16.42
N THR A 164 -4.33 29.67 17.09
CA THR A 164 -4.94 30.64 18.02
C THR A 164 -5.25 31.97 17.36
N GLN A 165 -4.65 32.24 16.18
CA GLN A 165 -4.71 33.51 15.46
C GLN A 165 -4.22 34.70 16.30
N GLN A 166 -3.45 34.41 17.38
CA GLN A 166 -2.85 35.40 18.26
C GLN A 166 -1.33 35.46 18.03
N PRO A 167 -0.68 36.60 18.31
CA PRO A 167 0.77 36.70 18.26
C PRO A 167 1.45 35.75 19.25
N TYR A 168 2.63 35.25 18.88
CA TYR A 168 3.53 34.62 19.85
C TYR A 168 3.97 35.65 20.91
N SER A 169 3.97 35.23 22.18
CA SER A 169 4.38 36.07 23.31
C SER A 169 5.57 35.49 24.05
N TRP A 170 6.28 36.37 24.75
CA TRP A 170 7.38 36.07 25.65
C TRP A 170 7.07 36.70 27.00
N ASP A 171 7.45 36.04 28.09
CA ASP A 171 7.12 36.53 29.44
C ASP A 171 8.17 37.51 29.96
N ASP A 172 9.34 37.02 30.38
CA ASP A 172 10.37 37.85 31.06
C ASP A 172 11.30 38.55 30.07
N ALA A 173 11.83 37.80 29.10
CA ALA A 173 12.69 38.33 28.04
C ALA A 173 12.38 37.67 26.70
N SER A 174 12.81 38.33 25.63
CA SER A 174 12.73 37.80 24.27
C SER A 174 14.09 37.90 23.58
N PRO A 175 14.26 37.24 22.43
CA PRO A 175 15.44 37.43 21.57
C PRO A 175 15.65 38.85 21.04
N LEU A 176 14.77 39.81 21.39
CA LEU A 176 14.93 41.25 21.15
C LEU A 176 15.44 42.02 22.37
N THR A 177 15.53 41.40 23.54
CA THR A 177 15.92 42.09 24.79
C THR A 177 17.13 41.47 25.47
N ILE A 178 17.54 40.25 25.08
CA ILE A 178 18.71 39.54 25.62
C ILE A 178 19.65 39.13 24.48
N ASN A 179 20.97 39.07 24.75
CA ASN A 179 21.95 38.54 23.80
C ASN A 179 22.04 37.01 23.87
N PHE A 180 22.48 36.37 22.78
CA PHE A 180 22.58 34.91 22.70
C PHE A 180 23.57 34.31 23.70
N ASP A 181 24.68 35.00 23.97
CA ASP A 181 25.73 34.57 24.91
C ASP A 181 25.31 34.67 26.39
N GLU A 182 24.31 35.50 26.68
CA GLU A 182 23.67 35.63 28.00
C GLU A 182 22.68 34.50 28.30
N LEU A 183 22.36 33.63 27.32
CA LEU A 183 21.50 32.49 27.57
C LEU A 183 22.16 31.47 28.51
N PRO A 184 21.38 30.84 29.40
CA PRO A 184 21.88 29.77 30.26
C PRO A 184 22.45 28.63 29.41
N ALA A 185 23.68 28.23 29.75
CA ALA A 185 24.35 27.12 29.11
C ALA A 185 23.88 25.78 29.71
N THR A 186 23.56 24.81 28.85
CA THR A 186 23.22 23.45 29.25
C THR A 186 24.05 22.43 28.46
N THR A 187 23.93 21.15 28.80
CA THR A 187 24.66 20.04 28.18
C THR A 187 23.71 19.07 27.48
N GLU A 188 24.23 18.31 26.53
CA GLU A 188 23.45 17.25 25.86
C GLU A 188 22.89 16.23 26.86
N ASP A 189 23.70 15.83 27.85
CA ASP A 189 23.31 14.87 28.87
C ASP A 189 22.14 15.40 29.72
N ALA A 190 22.18 16.67 30.13
CA ALA A 190 21.08 17.27 30.87
C ALA A 190 19.79 17.34 30.05
N LEU A 191 19.88 17.67 28.75
CA LEU A 191 18.74 17.67 27.83
C LEU A 191 18.14 16.26 27.64
N ARG A 192 18.99 15.24 27.53
CA ARG A 192 18.56 13.83 27.41
C ARG A 192 17.89 13.35 28.70
N GLN A 193 18.47 13.67 29.85
CA GLN A 193 17.88 13.35 31.16
C GLN A 193 16.53 14.03 31.36
N PHE A 194 16.42 15.33 31.01
CA PHE A 194 15.16 16.05 31.03
C PHE A 194 14.06 15.34 30.23
N VAL A 195 14.34 14.93 28.98
CA VAL A 195 13.35 14.23 28.14
C VAL A 195 12.94 12.88 28.73
N VAL A 196 13.89 12.13 29.30
CA VAL A 196 13.61 10.84 29.97
C VAL A 196 12.71 11.04 31.20
N GLU A 197 13.02 12.03 32.03
CA GLU A 197 12.23 12.35 33.24
C GLU A 197 10.86 12.92 32.87
N ALA A 198 10.76 13.73 31.81
CA ALA A 198 9.48 14.22 31.29
C ALA A 198 8.60 13.08 30.75
N GLU A 199 9.18 12.11 30.03
CA GLU A 199 8.46 10.91 29.60
C GLU A 199 7.94 10.11 30.81
N ALA A 200 8.73 10.02 31.88
CA ALA A 200 8.31 9.34 33.11
C ALA A 200 7.11 10.03 33.78
N ILE A 201 7.09 11.36 33.84
CA ILE A 201 5.93 12.13 34.35
C ILE A 201 4.68 11.85 33.50
N LEU A 202 4.78 11.89 32.18
CA LEU A 202 3.65 11.62 31.29
C LEU A 202 3.13 10.19 31.43
N ARG A 203 4.04 9.21 31.54
CA ARG A 203 3.67 7.81 31.74
C ARG A 203 3.04 7.55 33.09
N ALA A 204 3.53 8.18 34.16
CA ALA A 204 2.92 8.10 35.49
C ALA A 204 1.48 8.65 35.49
N ALA A 205 1.20 9.64 34.64
CA ALA A 205 -0.15 10.16 34.41
C ALA A 205 -1.01 9.30 33.46
N GLY A 206 -0.54 8.11 33.07
CA GLY A 206 -1.31 7.15 32.25
C GLY A 206 -1.12 7.28 30.74
N ALA A 207 -0.16 8.09 30.27
CA ALA A 207 0.10 8.22 28.84
C ALA A 207 0.82 6.98 28.30
N LEU A 208 0.32 6.42 27.19
CA LEU A 208 0.86 5.23 26.54
C LEU A 208 1.05 5.46 25.05
N THR A 209 1.92 4.69 24.40
CA THR A 209 1.95 4.65 22.94
C THR A 209 0.73 3.90 22.39
N ARG A 210 0.35 4.16 21.13
CA ARG A 210 -0.74 3.43 20.46
C ARG A 210 -0.52 1.91 20.46
N ALA A 211 0.72 1.46 20.32
CA ALA A 211 1.07 0.04 20.33
C ALA A 211 0.84 -0.59 21.72
N GLU A 212 1.30 0.07 22.78
CA GLU A 212 1.11 -0.35 24.17
C GLU A 212 -0.38 -0.39 24.53
N ARG A 213 -1.14 0.67 24.20
CA ARG A 213 -2.59 0.74 24.46
C ARG A 213 -3.37 -0.36 23.72
N LYS A 214 -3.00 -0.65 22.46
CA LYS A 214 -3.59 -1.77 21.70
C LYS A 214 -3.27 -3.12 22.33
N GLN A 215 -2.08 -3.30 22.89
CA GLN A 215 -1.73 -4.51 23.63
C GLN A 215 -2.54 -4.62 24.93
N GLU A 216 -2.76 -3.52 25.64
CA GLU A 216 -3.55 -3.49 26.86
C GLU A 216 -5.03 -3.81 26.60
N ILE A 217 -5.63 -3.23 25.55
CA ILE A 217 -6.99 -3.56 25.11
C ILE A 217 -7.09 -5.07 24.81
N ARG A 218 -6.15 -5.61 24.03
CA ARG A 218 -6.11 -7.06 23.73
C ARG A 218 -5.91 -7.92 24.97
N LYS A 219 -5.14 -7.45 25.95
CA LYS A 219 -4.94 -8.15 27.22
C LYS A 219 -6.24 -8.19 28.02
N ARG A 220 -6.93 -7.04 28.15
CA ARG A 220 -8.24 -6.93 28.80
C ARG A 220 -9.30 -7.80 28.10
N GLU A 221 -9.34 -7.82 26.77
CA GLU A 221 -10.23 -8.70 26.00
C GLU A 221 -9.97 -10.19 26.27
N ARG A 222 -8.69 -10.59 26.36
CA ARG A 222 -8.32 -11.97 26.70
C ARG A 222 -8.69 -12.34 28.14
N GLU A 223 -8.48 -11.42 29.08
CA GLU A 223 -8.86 -11.60 30.48
C GLU A 223 -10.38 -11.72 30.63
N ASN A 224 -11.15 -10.84 29.97
CA ASN A 224 -12.61 -10.90 29.93
C ASN A 224 -13.11 -12.21 29.30
N LYS A 225 -12.52 -12.65 28.18
CA LYS A 225 -12.85 -13.94 27.56
C LYS A 225 -12.54 -15.12 28.49
N THR A 226 -11.48 -15.02 29.30
CA THR A 226 -11.12 -16.05 30.28
C THR A 226 -12.10 -16.07 31.46
N ARG A 227 -12.50 -14.89 31.96
CA ARG A 227 -13.53 -14.76 33.00
C ARG A 227 -14.86 -15.31 32.51
N GLU A 228 -15.29 -14.91 31.32
CA GLU A 228 -16.50 -15.39 30.65
C GLU A 228 -16.49 -16.93 30.54
N ALA A 229 -15.41 -17.52 29.99
CA ALA A 229 -15.31 -18.97 29.85
C ALA A 229 -15.38 -19.72 31.19
N LYS A 230 -14.78 -19.17 32.26
CA LYS A 230 -14.87 -19.73 33.61
C LYS A 230 -16.28 -19.60 34.19
N GLY A 231 -16.90 -18.43 34.08
CA GLY A 231 -18.25 -18.19 34.58
C GLY A 231 -19.30 -19.08 33.89
N ARG A 232 -19.23 -19.19 32.55
CA ARG A 232 -20.08 -20.11 31.77
C ARG A 232 -19.93 -21.57 32.20
N LYS A 233 -18.68 -22.03 32.36
CA LYS A 233 -18.39 -23.39 32.84
C LYS A 233 -18.98 -23.65 34.24
N THR A 234 -18.89 -22.68 35.14
CA THR A 234 -19.41 -22.81 36.51
C THR A 234 -20.93 -22.79 36.56
N ALA A 235 -21.56 -21.97 35.72
CA ALA A 235 -23.01 -21.87 35.63
C ALA A 235 -23.64 -22.97 34.77
N GLY A 236 -22.84 -23.75 34.04
CA GLY A 236 -23.29 -24.95 33.34
C GLY A 236 -23.97 -24.70 32.00
N PHE A 237 -23.65 -23.59 31.30
CA PHE A 237 -24.24 -23.26 29.99
C PHE A 237 -23.18 -23.01 28.90
N GLY A 238 -23.54 -23.34 27.66
CA GLY A 238 -22.68 -23.32 26.46
C GLY A 238 -22.43 -21.94 25.85
N LEU A 239 -21.66 -21.90 24.74
CA LEU A 239 -21.25 -20.64 24.11
C LEU A 239 -22.43 -19.83 23.50
N HIS A 240 -23.50 -20.53 23.15
CA HIS A 240 -24.71 -19.99 22.50
C HIS A 240 -25.96 -20.11 23.37
N GLU A 241 -25.79 -20.52 24.63
CA GLU A 241 -26.89 -20.65 25.58
C GLU A 241 -26.95 -19.42 26.46
N THR A 242 -28.17 -18.96 26.74
CA THR A 242 -28.46 -17.93 27.73
C THR A 242 -29.11 -18.63 28.93
N PRO A 243 -28.54 -18.51 30.15
CA PRO A 243 -29.15 -19.08 31.34
C PRO A 243 -30.50 -18.43 31.62
N ASP A 244 -31.41 -19.17 32.26
CA ASP A 244 -32.72 -18.63 32.62
C ASP A 244 -32.60 -17.46 33.61
N ARG A 245 -33.66 -16.65 33.64
CA ARG A 245 -33.74 -15.45 34.48
C ARG A 245 -33.57 -15.75 35.96
N GLU A 246 -34.09 -16.88 36.44
CA GLU A 246 -34.02 -17.27 37.86
C GLU A 246 -32.57 -17.55 38.28
N THR A 247 -31.82 -18.25 37.43
CA THR A 247 -30.40 -18.54 37.61
C THR A 247 -29.54 -17.27 37.58
N ILE A 248 -29.89 -16.30 36.71
CA ILE A 248 -29.23 -15.00 36.65
C ILE A 248 -29.52 -14.19 37.92
N ALA A 249 -30.77 -14.15 38.39
CA ALA A 249 -31.17 -13.45 39.61
C ALA A 249 -30.48 -14.06 40.85
N GLU A 250 -30.45 -15.39 40.97
CA GLU A 250 -29.76 -16.10 42.07
C GLU A 250 -28.26 -15.78 42.09
N ALA A 251 -27.59 -15.75 40.92
CA ALA A 251 -26.19 -15.38 40.83
C ALA A 251 -25.95 -13.91 41.22
N LEU A 252 -26.88 -13.02 40.86
CA LEU A 252 -26.82 -11.60 41.20
C LEU A 252 -27.02 -11.34 42.70
N GLU A 253 -27.85 -12.13 43.38
CA GLU A 253 -28.04 -12.04 44.85
C GLU A 253 -26.76 -12.31 45.65
N HIS A 254 -25.86 -13.15 45.11
CA HIS A 254 -24.60 -13.49 45.75
C HIS A 254 -23.50 -12.47 45.46
N LEU A 255 -23.79 -11.47 44.64
CA LEU A 255 -22.82 -10.47 44.23
C LEU A 255 -23.04 -9.17 45.03
N PRO A 256 -22.20 -8.83 46.03
CA PRO A 256 -22.29 -7.53 46.67
C PRO A 256 -22.00 -6.41 45.66
N ASN A 257 -22.68 -5.28 45.80
CA ASN A 257 -22.43 -4.10 44.97
C ASN A 257 -21.39 -3.16 45.60
N ASP A 258 -20.18 -3.69 45.81
CA ASP A 258 -18.99 -2.98 46.29
C ASP A 258 -18.05 -2.55 45.15
N PHE A 259 -18.50 -2.67 43.91
CA PHE A 259 -17.76 -2.32 42.71
C PHE A 259 -17.46 -0.82 42.59
N ASP A 260 -16.39 -0.52 41.85
CA ASP A 260 -16.19 0.81 41.29
C ASP A 260 -17.15 1.05 40.11
N TYR A 261 -17.15 2.27 39.58
CA TYR A 261 -18.07 2.65 38.49
C TYR A 261 -17.96 1.72 37.27
N ASP A 262 -16.73 1.32 36.92
CA ASP A 262 -16.47 0.44 35.78
C ASP A 262 -16.97 -0.99 36.03
N GLY A 263 -16.75 -1.52 37.24
CA GLY A 263 -17.27 -2.82 37.65
C GLY A 263 -18.80 -2.84 37.69
N TRP A 264 -19.42 -1.78 38.21
CA TRP A 264 -20.87 -1.59 38.19
C TRP A 264 -21.39 -1.64 36.74
N VAL A 265 -20.83 -0.82 35.84
CA VAL A 265 -21.18 -0.83 34.40
C VAL A 265 -20.98 -2.20 33.74
N GLN A 266 -19.94 -2.95 34.10
CA GLN A 266 -19.70 -4.29 33.57
C GLN A 266 -20.82 -5.28 33.92
N ILE A 267 -21.34 -5.23 35.16
CA ILE A 267 -22.49 -6.04 35.57
C ILE A 267 -23.74 -5.65 34.78
N GLY A 268 -23.94 -4.35 34.52
CA GLY A 268 -25.02 -3.85 33.67
C GLY A 268 -24.98 -4.40 32.24
N PHE A 269 -23.81 -4.38 31.60
CA PHE A 269 -23.63 -5.01 30.29
C PHE A 269 -23.85 -6.52 30.31
N ALA A 270 -23.37 -7.22 31.35
CA ALA A 270 -23.57 -8.66 31.48
C ALA A 270 -25.05 -9.03 31.61
N LEU A 271 -25.83 -8.28 32.40
CA LEU A 271 -27.27 -8.47 32.55
C LEU A 271 -28.04 -8.17 31.27
N TYR A 272 -27.67 -7.09 30.56
CA TYR A 272 -28.30 -6.75 29.28
C TYR A 272 -28.00 -7.81 28.19
N ASP A 273 -26.78 -8.37 28.15
CA ASP A 273 -26.44 -9.47 27.24
C ASP A 273 -27.25 -10.75 27.54
N GLY A 274 -27.53 -11.05 28.82
CA GLY A 274 -28.27 -12.25 29.21
C GLY A 274 -29.79 -12.14 29.10
N LEU A 275 -30.37 -10.96 29.36
CA LEU A 275 -31.82 -10.77 29.50
C LEU A 275 -32.41 -9.72 28.56
N GLY A 276 -31.59 -9.02 27.77
CA GLY A 276 -32.02 -7.89 26.96
C GLY A 276 -32.72 -6.82 27.81
N GLU A 277 -33.76 -6.19 27.26
CA GLU A 277 -34.60 -5.22 27.99
C GLU A 277 -35.26 -5.80 29.25
N GLY A 278 -35.45 -7.12 29.30
CA GLY A 278 -36.05 -7.80 30.45
C GLY A 278 -35.20 -7.74 31.71
N GLY A 279 -33.90 -7.43 31.65
CA GLY A 279 -33.00 -7.41 32.82
C GLY A 279 -33.02 -6.14 33.67
N ARG A 280 -33.81 -5.12 33.28
CA ARG A 280 -33.76 -3.78 33.85
C ARG A 280 -34.07 -3.73 35.35
N ASP A 281 -35.09 -4.46 35.77
CA ASP A 281 -35.52 -4.57 37.16
C ASP A 281 -34.45 -5.21 38.05
N LEU A 282 -33.78 -6.26 37.57
CA LEU A 282 -32.65 -6.90 38.29
C LEU A 282 -31.46 -5.94 38.42
N TRP A 283 -31.18 -5.15 37.39
CA TRP A 283 -30.14 -4.14 37.41
C TRP A 283 -30.44 -2.99 38.38
N GLU A 284 -31.65 -2.45 38.36
CA GLU A 284 -32.08 -1.38 39.28
C GLU A 284 -32.11 -1.90 40.73
N TRP A 285 -32.63 -3.11 40.96
CA TRP A 285 -32.63 -3.76 42.27
C TRP A 285 -31.21 -3.96 42.81
N TRP A 286 -30.31 -4.54 42.02
CA TRP A 286 -28.93 -4.79 42.45
C TRP A 286 -28.15 -3.49 42.67
N SER A 287 -28.38 -2.48 41.82
CA SER A 287 -27.79 -1.15 41.97
C SER A 287 -28.19 -0.50 43.30
N ALA A 288 -29.47 -0.58 43.67
CA ALA A 288 -30.01 -0.05 44.92
C ALA A 288 -29.43 -0.68 46.20
N THR A 289 -28.75 -1.84 46.10
CA THR A 289 -28.04 -2.43 47.25
C THR A 289 -26.77 -1.66 47.63
N SER A 290 -26.27 -0.78 46.77
CA SER A 290 -25.12 0.08 47.06
C SER A 290 -25.56 1.37 47.75
N PRO A 291 -24.87 1.82 48.82
CA PRO A 291 -25.14 3.12 49.45
C PRO A 291 -24.81 4.32 48.54
N LYS A 292 -24.19 4.08 47.37
CA LYS A 292 -23.82 5.10 46.37
C LYS A 292 -24.83 5.23 45.23
N ASP A 293 -25.94 4.47 45.25
CA ASP A 293 -26.90 4.44 44.15
C ASP A 293 -27.63 5.78 43.96
N ASP A 294 -27.82 6.17 42.70
CA ASP A 294 -28.73 7.22 42.27
C ASP A 294 -29.75 6.57 41.32
N PRO A 295 -30.99 6.32 41.77
CA PRO A 295 -31.99 5.61 40.97
C PRO A 295 -32.28 6.28 39.62
N GLY A 296 -32.19 7.61 39.54
CA GLY A 296 -32.39 8.35 38.30
C GLY A 296 -31.26 8.14 37.31
N LEU A 297 -30.01 8.13 37.79
CA LEU A 297 -28.83 7.82 36.99
C LEU A 297 -28.84 6.35 36.54
N THR A 298 -29.15 5.42 37.44
CA THR A 298 -29.19 3.98 37.21
C THR A 298 -30.20 3.61 36.12
N ALA A 299 -31.43 4.13 36.22
CA ALA A 299 -32.48 3.93 35.22
C ALA A 299 -32.08 4.50 33.84
N LYS A 300 -31.48 5.69 33.81
CA LYS A 300 -31.01 6.32 32.57
C LYS A 300 -29.88 5.52 31.92
N LYS A 301 -28.98 4.96 32.74
CA LYS A 301 -27.80 4.22 32.26
C LYS A 301 -28.17 2.92 31.55
N TRP A 302 -29.24 2.22 31.96
CA TRP A 302 -29.68 0.96 31.36
C TRP A 302 -29.82 1.04 29.82
N SER A 303 -30.46 2.09 29.33
CA SER A 303 -30.66 2.32 27.88
C SER A 303 -29.35 2.43 27.08
N SER A 304 -28.22 2.74 27.74
CA SER A 304 -26.92 2.83 27.08
C SER A 304 -26.27 1.47 26.81
N PHE A 305 -26.78 0.38 27.41
CA PHE A 305 -26.17 -0.95 27.30
C PHE A 305 -26.51 -1.69 26.00
N ALA A 306 -27.57 -1.28 25.30
CA ALA A 306 -27.96 -1.82 24.00
C ALA A 306 -26.86 -1.75 22.92
N GLY A 307 -25.93 -0.80 23.03
CA GLY A 307 -24.85 -0.55 22.07
C GLY A 307 -23.48 -1.17 22.41
N GLY A 308 -23.33 -1.84 23.56
CA GLY A 308 -22.03 -2.40 23.98
C GLY A 308 -21.97 -3.92 23.89
N HIS A 309 -20.93 -4.46 23.25
CA HIS A 309 -20.83 -5.90 22.93
C HIS A 309 -19.64 -6.63 23.57
N SER A 310 -18.82 -5.96 24.39
CA SER A 310 -17.54 -6.50 24.88
C SER A 310 -17.62 -7.31 26.18
N VAL A 311 -18.71 -7.21 26.94
CA VAL A 311 -18.94 -7.96 28.19
C VAL A 311 -20.17 -8.84 28.00
N LYS A 312 -20.06 -10.11 28.41
CA LYS A 312 -21.08 -11.14 28.22
C LYS A 312 -21.62 -11.65 29.55
N ILE A 313 -22.80 -12.27 29.54
CA ILE A 313 -23.48 -12.77 30.75
C ILE A 313 -22.61 -13.70 31.61
N GLY A 314 -21.67 -14.43 30.99
CA GLY A 314 -20.70 -15.27 31.71
C GLY A 314 -19.83 -14.51 32.73
N THR A 315 -19.61 -13.22 32.55
CA THR A 315 -18.85 -12.38 33.49
C THR A 315 -19.56 -12.25 34.85
N LEU A 316 -20.88 -12.12 34.86
CA LEU A 316 -21.69 -12.08 36.09
C LEU A 316 -21.46 -13.35 36.93
N PHE A 317 -21.58 -14.52 36.30
CA PHE A 317 -21.39 -15.81 36.96
C PHE A 317 -19.96 -16.03 37.47
N TRP A 318 -18.97 -15.47 36.78
CA TRP A 318 -17.60 -15.49 37.29
C TRP A 318 -17.45 -14.68 38.58
N HIS A 319 -18.05 -13.48 38.64
CA HIS A 319 -18.06 -12.65 39.83
C HIS A 319 -18.85 -13.31 40.97
N ALA A 320 -20.07 -13.76 40.71
CA ALA A 320 -20.89 -14.50 41.68
C ALA A 320 -20.11 -15.68 42.29
N LEU A 321 -19.40 -16.44 41.47
CA LEU A 321 -18.54 -17.55 41.94
C LEU A 321 -17.44 -17.09 42.91
N GLN A 322 -16.81 -15.94 42.68
CA GLN A 322 -15.80 -15.42 43.60
C GLN A 322 -16.42 -15.07 44.96
N HIS A 323 -17.71 -14.70 44.97
CA HIS A 323 -18.48 -14.39 46.18
C HIS A 323 -19.26 -15.60 46.73
N GLY A 324 -18.80 -16.82 46.42
CA GLY A 324 -19.31 -18.03 47.03
C GLY A 324 -20.56 -18.60 46.36
N TRP A 325 -21.07 -17.98 45.28
CA TRP A 325 -22.12 -18.60 44.48
C TRP A 325 -21.63 -19.92 43.91
N ARG A 326 -22.41 -20.95 44.14
CA ARG A 326 -22.27 -22.24 43.48
C ARG A 326 -23.60 -22.47 42.79
N SER A 327 -23.57 -22.78 41.49
CA SER A 327 -24.75 -23.31 40.84
C SER A 327 -25.27 -24.45 41.71
N LYS A 328 -26.53 -24.35 42.18
CA LYS A 328 -27.23 -25.48 42.76
C LYS A 328 -27.17 -26.54 41.69
N GLY A 329 -26.33 -27.55 41.93
CA GLY A 329 -26.04 -28.50 40.89
C GLY A 329 -27.35 -28.98 40.28
N ARG A 330 -27.46 -28.86 38.97
CA ARG A 330 -27.63 -30.10 38.23
C ARG A 330 -26.40 -30.96 38.57
N SER A 331 -26.44 -31.54 39.77
CA SER A 331 -25.83 -32.81 40.12
C SER A 331 -26.74 -33.93 39.63
N SER A 332 -27.43 -33.71 38.51
CA SER A 332 -27.27 -34.57 37.38
C SER A 332 -26.26 -33.89 36.44
N ALA A 333 -25.05 -34.43 36.33
CA ALA A 333 -24.63 -34.71 34.96
C ALA A 333 -25.87 -35.31 34.31
N PRO A 334 -26.34 -34.87 33.12
CA PRO A 334 -27.25 -35.73 32.41
C PRO A 334 -26.52 -37.08 32.36
N THR A 335 -26.92 -38.05 33.19
CA THR A 335 -27.27 -39.36 32.67
C THR A 335 -27.97 -38.99 31.40
N HIS A 336 -27.24 -39.14 30.29
CA HIS A 336 -27.67 -38.77 28.96
C HIS A 336 -29.17 -38.73 28.97
N ASN A 337 -29.74 -37.53 28.82
CA ASN A 337 -31.16 -37.28 29.01
C ASN A 337 -31.86 -38.50 28.42
N ARG A 338 -32.69 -39.27 29.14
CA ARG A 338 -33.26 -40.46 28.52
C ARG A 338 -34.00 -40.07 27.22
N ALA A 339 -34.34 -38.79 27.03
CA ALA A 339 -34.77 -38.16 25.78
C ALA A 339 -33.67 -37.66 24.79
N GLU A 340 -32.38 -37.48 25.16
CA GLU A 340 -31.22 -37.22 24.25
C GLU A 340 -30.30 -38.45 24.09
N ARG A 341 -30.44 -39.45 24.96
CA ARG A 341 -30.19 -40.85 24.68
C ARG A 341 -31.37 -41.36 23.88
N GLU A 342 -32.63 -41.09 24.15
CA GLU A 342 -33.67 -41.43 23.17
C GLU A 342 -33.56 -40.56 21.89
N ALA A 343 -33.05 -39.31 21.89
CA ALA A 343 -32.79 -38.55 20.64
C ALA A 343 -31.37 -38.74 20.04
N GLY A 344 -30.44 -39.35 20.79
CA GLY A 344 -29.04 -39.62 20.42
C GLY A 344 -28.69 -41.11 20.34
N GLU A 345 -29.62 -41.96 20.81
CA GLU A 345 -29.88 -43.37 20.57
C GLU A 345 -31.08 -43.50 19.58
N GLU A 346 -31.94 -42.50 19.35
CA GLU A 346 -32.56 -42.31 18.01
C GLU A 346 -31.53 -41.82 16.99
N ALA A 347 -30.39 -41.30 17.46
CA ALA A 347 -29.15 -41.22 16.68
C ALA A 347 -28.18 -42.35 17.08
N GLU A 348 -28.67 -43.51 17.56
CA GLU A 348 -27.96 -44.77 17.41
C GLU A 348 -27.76 -44.87 15.92
N GLN A 349 -26.50 -44.72 15.50
CA GLN A 349 -26.13 -44.89 14.12
C GLN A 349 -26.99 -44.00 13.22
N ASP A 350 -26.44 -42.85 12.80
CA ASP A 350 -26.65 -42.55 11.39
C ASP A 350 -25.99 -43.73 10.65
N GLU A 351 -26.72 -44.84 10.50
CA GLU A 351 -26.34 -46.06 9.78
C GLU A 351 -26.05 -45.71 8.31
N ASN A 352 -26.32 -44.44 7.93
CA ASN A 352 -26.04 -43.78 6.67
C ASN A 352 -25.06 -42.58 6.76
N ASP A 353 -24.31 -42.33 7.85
CA ASP A 353 -23.18 -41.37 7.81
C ASP A 353 -21.97 -42.03 7.12
N ASP A 354 -22.03 -41.99 5.78
CA ASP A 354 -21.06 -42.55 4.84
C ASP A 354 -19.70 -41.80 4.83
N ARG A 355 -19.51 -40.79 5.68
CA ARG A 355 -18.23 -40.05 5.71
C ARG A 355 -17.10 -40.95 6.21
N PRO A 356 -15.94 -40.95 5.53
CA PRO A 356 -14.76 -41.64 6.01
C PRO A 356 -14.32 -41.06 7.37
N THR A 357 -13.80 -41.94 8.23
CA THR A 357 -13.40 -41.59 9.60
C THR A 357 -11.89 -41.41 9.72
N VAL A 358 -11.46 -40.36 10.42
CA VAL A 358 -10.08 -40.14 10.86
C VAL A 358 -10.00 -40.24 12.37
N PHE A 359 -9.18 -41.18 12.84
CA PHE A 359 -8.91 -41.39 14.25
C PHE A 359 -7.76 -40.49 14.71
N VAL A 360 -8.05 -39.61 15.67
CA VAL A 360 -7.09 -38.67 16.24
C VAL A 360 -6.48 -39.28 17.50
N VAL A 361 -5.24 -39.78 17.37
CA VAL A 361 -4.47 -40.38 18.45
C VAL A 361 -3.39 -39.40 18.91
N ALA A 362 -3.26 -39.24 20.23
CA ALA A 362 -2.22 -38.39 20.80
C ALA A 362 -0.83 -38.88 20.37
N GLY A 363 0.00 -37.97 19.86
CA GLY A 363 1.34 -38.28 19.34
C GLY A 363 1.38 -38.80 17.90
N LYS A 364 0.22 -38.94 17.23
CA LYS A 364 0.11 -39.37 15.81
C LYS A 364 -0.59 -38.34 14.93
N THR A 365 -0.32 -37.05 15.20
CA THR A 365 -0.88 -35.94 14.42
C THR A 365 -0.49 -36.00 12.94
N PRO A 366 0.77 -36.33 12.55
CA PRO A 366 1.15 -36.47 11.14
C PRO A 366 0.32 -37.50 10.39
N GLU A 367 0.14 -38.70 10.94
CA GLU A 367 -0.62 -39.78 10.29
C GLU A 367 -2.11 -39.42 10.13
N ALA A 368 -2.68 -38.73 11.13
CA ALA A 368 -4.04 -38.22 11.04
C ALA A 368 -4.16 -37.10 9.99
N ALA A 369 -3.13 -36.26 9.82
CA ALA A 369 -3.07 -35.24 8.79
C ALA A 369 -2.93 -35.86 7.38
N ASP A 370 -2.05 -36.85 7.20
CA ASP A 370 -1.88 -37.57 5.93
C ASP A 370 -3.17 -38.26 5.51
N ARG A 371 -3.84 -38.93 6.47
CA ARG A 371 -5.13 -39.57 6.19
C ARG A 371 -6.21 -38.55 5.87
N ALA A 372 -6.28 -37.43 6.60
CA ALA A 372 -7.25 -36.39 6.33
C ALA A 372 -7.03 -35.75 4.95
N GLU A 373 -5.78 -35.51 4.53
CA GLU A 373 -5.49 -35.00 3.19
C GLU A 373 -5.91 -35.99 2.11
N ALA A 374 -5.52 -37.26 2.23
CA ALA A 374 -5.88 -38.29 1.25
C ALA A 374 -7.39 -38.35 1.03
N LEU A 375 -8.16 -38.35 2.13
CA LEU A 375 -9.62 -38.35 2.09
C LEU A 375 -10.19 -37.07 1.47
N LEU A 376 -9.61 -35.91 1.76
CA LEU A 376 -10.06 -34.66 1.14
C LEU A 376 -9.77 -34.65 -0.37
N LEU A 377 -8.59 -35.10 -0.80
CA LEU A 377 -8.23 -35.25 -2.22
C LEU A 377 -9.20 -36.22 -2.93
N GLU A 378 -9.45 -37.39 -2.34
CA GLU A 378 -10.40 -38.40 -2.84
C GLU A 378 -11.83 -37.84 -2.97
N SER A 379 -12.23 -36.97 -2.04
CA SER A 379 -13.56 -36.34 -2.05
C SER A 379 -13.76 -35.26 -3.13
N GLY A 380 -12.70 -34.91 -3.86
CA GLY A 380 -12.76 -33.96 -4.97
C GLY A 380 -13.00 -32.51 -4.55
N VAL A 381 -12.60 -32.11 -3.33
CA VAL A 381 -12.70 -30.70 -2.91
C VAL A 381 -11.81 -29.81 -3.79
N CYS A 382 -12.33 -28.63 -4.13
CA CYS A 382 -11.60 -27.64 -4.94
C CYS A 382 -10.57 -26.88 -4.09
N VAL A 383 -9.53 -27.57 -3.63
CA VAL A 383 -8.39 -27.01 -2.90
C VAL A 383 -7.13 -27.23 -3.72
N TYR A 384 -6.29 -26.20 -3.80
CA TYR A 384 -5.09 -26.17 -4.64
C TYR A 384 -3.94 -25.51 -3.87
N SER A 385 -2.71 -25.76 -4.31
CA SER A 385 -1.53 -25.06 -3.80
C SER A 385 -1.15 -23.88 -4.72
N ARG A 386 -0.82 -22.73 -4.12
CA ARG A 386 -0.29 -21.56 -4.85
C ARG A 386 0.55 -20.70 -3.92
N ALA A 387 1.76 -20.35 -4.37
CA ALA A 387 2.62 -19.36 -3.72
C ALA A 387 2.85 -19.63 -2.22
N GLY A 388 3.11 -20.89 -1.87
CA GLY A 388 3.34 -21.34 -0.48
C GLY A 388 2.09 -21.36 0.41
N THR A 389 0.89 -21.35 -0.17
CA THR A 389 -0.38 -21.43 0.57
C THR A 389 -1.39 -22.35 -0.10
N LEU A 390 -2.31 -22.91 0.69
CA LEU A 390 -3.51 -23.56 0.14
C LEU A 390 -4.56 -22.50 -0.20
N VAL A 391 -5.12 -22.60 -1.39
CA VAL A 391 -6.13 -21.69 -1.95
C VAL A 391 -7.34 -22.48 -2.45
N ARG A 392 -8.48 -21.80 -2.53
CA ARG A 392 -9.65 -22.30 -3.26
C ARG A 392 -10.15 -21.25 -4.25
N PRO A 393 -10.70 -21.65 -5.41
CA PRO A 393 -11.44 -20.74 -6.25
C PRO A 393 -12.71 -20.34 -5.52
N ILE A 394 -13.03 -19.05 -5.56
CA ILE A 394 -14.32 -18.54 -5.14
C ILE A 394 -14.97 -17.79 -6.29
N THR A 395 -16.29 -17.83 -6.34
CA THR A 395 -17.08 -17.10 -7.31
C THR A 395 -18.02 -16.16 -6.55
N GLU A 396 -17.93 -14.88 -6.83
CA GLU A 396 -18.77 -13.85 -6.22
C GLU A 396 -19.65 -13.22 -7.30
N SER A 397 -20.95 -13.15 -7.05
CA SER A 397 -21.88 -12.45 -7.92
C SER A 397 -21.81 -10.97 -7.61
N VAL A 398 -21.30 -10.17 -8.54
CA VAL A 398 -21.19 -8.72 -8.40
C VAL A 398 -22.17 -8.03 -9.35
N PRO A 399 -22.72 -6.86 -8.97
CA PRO A 399 -23.47 -6.03 -9.89
C PRO A 399 -22.57 -5.59 -11.06
N ALA A 400 -23.03 -5.87 -12.27
CA ALA A 400 -22.54 -5.29 -13.52
C ALA A 400 -23.42 -4.10 -13.93
N SER A 401 -23.08 -3.46 -15.05
CA SER A 401 -23.85 -2.35 -15.60
C SER A 401 -25.33 -2.72 -15.83
N LYS A 402 -26.24 -1.76 -15.62
CA LYS A 402 -27.69 -1.88 -15.84
C LYS A 402 -28.38 -3.02 -15.07
N GLY A 403 -27.88 -3.36 -13.87
CA GLY A 403 -28.54 -4.33 -12.97
C GLY A 403 -28.34 -5.79 -13.34
N ARG A 404 -27.48 -6.11 -14.33
CA ARG A 404 -27.03 -7.50 -14.57
C ARG A 404 -26.11 -7.93 -13.44
N MET A 405 -26.15 -9.20 -13.04
CA MET A 405 -25.16 -9.77 -12.13
C MET A 405 -24.12 -10.54 -12.96
N THR A 406 -22.84 -10.38 -12.64
CA THR A 406 -21.75 -11.15 -13.26
C THR A 406 -20.99 -11.93 -12.20
N GLN A 407 -20.50 -13.11 -12.57
CA GLN A 407 -19.67 -13.92 -11.70
C GLN A 407 -18.21 -13.46 -11.81
N VAL A 408 -17.60 -13.11 -10.68
CA VAL A 408 -16.17 -12.84 -10.57
C VAL A 408 -15.51 -14.03 -9.92
N ALA A 409 -14.46 -14.54 -10.54
CA ALA A 409 -13.69 -15.62 -9.97
C ALA A 409 -12.31 -15.13 -9.51
N ARG A 410 -11.92 -15.50 -8.30
CA ARG A 410 -10.60 -15.22 -7.71
C ARG A 410 -10.14 -16.37 -6.85
N LEU A 411 -8.85 -16.41 -6.54
CA LEU A 411 -8.32 -17.33 -5.55
C LEU A 411 -8.42 -16.71 -4.15
N SER A 412 -8.81 -17.52 -3.17
CA SER A 412 -8.81 -17.15 -1.76
C SER A 412 -7.97 -18.13 -0.98
N SER A 413 -6.98 -17.62 -0.22
CA SER A 413 -6.22 -18.44 0.72
C SER A 413 -7.14 -19.05 1.78
N LEU A 414 -6.87 -20.30 2.14
CA LEU A 414 -7.54 -20.98 3.23
C LEU A 414 -6.92 -20.57 4.57
N CYS A 415 -7.78 -20.40 5.57
CA CYS A 415 -7.41 -20.32 6.98
C CYS A 415 -7.91 -21.56 7.72
N THR A 416 -7.54 -21.69 9.00
CA THR A 416 -7.96 -22.81 9.85
C THR A 416 -9.47 -22.99 9.86
N THR A 417 -10.23 -21.90 9.92
CA THR A 417 -11.70 -21.96 9.94
C THR A 417 -12.29 -22.48 8.63
N SER A 418 -11.81 -21.97 7.47
CA SER A 418 -12.32 -22.43 6.17
C SER A 418 -11.92 -23.87 5.87
N LEU A 419 -10.73 -24.30 6.29
CA LEU A 419 -10.31 -25.70 6.13
C LEU A 419 -11.09 -26.61 7.10
N SER A 420 -11.37 -26.15 8.32
CA SER A 420 -12.21 -26.88 9.28
C SER A 420 -13.60 -27.17 8.72
N ASP A 421 -14.27 -26.17 8.13
CA ASP A 421 -15.59 -26.35 7.52
C ASP A 421 -15.55 -27.35 6.35
N ILE A 422 -14.55 -27.26 5.46
CA ILE A 422 -14.35 -28.23 4.37
C ILE A 422 -14.12 -29.64 4.93
N ALA A 423 -13.26 -29.78 5.94
CA ALA A 423 -12.92 -31.06 6.55
C ALA A 423 -14.11 -31.70 7.27
N ALA A 424 -14.81 -30.95 8.12
CA ALA A 424 -15.96 -31.46 8.88
C ALA A 424 -17.11 -31.93 7.98
N ARG A 425 -17.29 -31.32 6.79
CA ARG A 425 -18.30 -31.73 5.81
C ARG A 425 -17.97 -33.05 5.10
N LYS A 426 -16.71 -33.43 5.04
CA LYS A 426 -16.23 -34.58 4.25
C LYS A 426 -15.72 -35.73 5.10
N ILE A 427 -15.29 -35.45 6.32
CA ILE A 427 -14.59 -36.41 7.17
C ILE A 427 -15.20 -36.36 8.56
N ARG A 428 -15.42 -37.54 9.14
CA ARG A 428 -15.74 -37.71 10.55
C ARG A 428 -14.45 -37.82 11.34
N PHE A 429 -14.25 -36.96 12.34
CA PHE A 429 -13.09 -37.04 13.22
C PHE A 429 -13.49 -37.70 14.54
N GLN A 430 -12.71 -38.67 15.00
CA GLN A 430 -12.96 -39.34 16.26
C GLN A 430 -11.74 -39.33 17.16
N LYS A 431 -11.94 -39.29 18.47
CA LYS A 431 -10.88 -39.42 19.48
C LYS A 431 -11.29 -40.43 20.53
N TYR A 432 -10.33 -41.23 20.99
CA TYR A 432 -10.58 -42.21 22.04
C TYR A 432 -10.80 -41.51 23.39
N ASP A 433 -11.95 -41.76 24.01
CA ASP A 433 -12.28 -41.31 25.35
C ASP A 433 -12.02 -42.44 26.36
N LYS A 434 -11.10 -42.20 27.31
CA LYS A 434 -10.72 -43.21 28.32
C LYS A 434 -11.84 -43.51 29.33
N ARG A 435 -12.80 -42.61 29.51
CA ARG A 435 -13.93 -42.76 30.44
C ARG A 435 -15.02 -43.61 29.82
N GLU A 436 -15.39 -43.29 28.58
CA GLU A 436 -16.38 -44.07 27.81
C GLU A 436 -15.80 -45.38 27.27
N LYS A 437 -14.46 -45.50 27.23
CA LYS A 437 -13.73 -46.62 26.62
C LYS A 437 -14.11 -46.84 25.15
N ASP A 438 -14.44 -45.76 24.46
CA ASP A 438 -14.90 -45.77 23.08
C ASP A 438 -14.39 -44.56 22.28
N TRP A 439 -14.56 -44.61 20.96
CA TRP A 439 -14.27 -43.52 20.04
C TRP A 439 -15.45 -42.56 19.93
N ILE A 440 -15.24 -41.33 20.37
CA ILE A 440 -16.26 -40.29 20.29
C ILE A 440 -16.01 -39.34 19.12
N ASN A 441 -17.09 -38.90 18.47
CA ASN A 441 -17.03 -37.89 17.41
C ASN A 441 -16.57 -36.54 17.97
N ILE A 442 -15.67 -35.87 17.23
CA ILE A 442 -15.13 -34.56 17.56
C ILE A 442 -15.09 -33.67 16.31
N ASN A 443 -14.99 -32.35 16.53
CA ASN A 443 -14.65 -31.42 15.45
C ASN A 443 -13.19 -31.64 14.97
N PRO A 444 -12.85 -31.26 13.72
CA PRO A 444 -11.48 -31.35 13.23
C PRO A 444 -10.50 -30.62 14.17
N PRO A 445 -9.46 -31.29 14.70
CA PRO A 445 -8.53 -30.68 15.64
C PRO A 445 -7.75 -29.52 15.02
N ILE A 446 -7.62 -28.40 15.74
CA ILE A 446 -6.89 -27.20 15.29
C ILE A 446 -5.43 -27.52 14.93
N GLU A 447 -4.78 -28.39 15.69
CA GLU A 447 -3.39 -28.79 15.46
C GLU A 447 -3.22 -29.55 14.14
N LEU A 448 -4.14 -30.48 13.84
CA LEU A 448 -4.20 -31.20 12.58
C LEU A 448 -4.41 -30.23 11.41
N LEU A 449 -5.41 -29.34 11.51
CA LEU A 449 -5.68 -28.33 10.47
C LEU A 449 -4.50 -27.38 10.25
N SER A 450 -3.80 -27.00 11.33
CA SER A 450 -2.62 -26.13 11.25
C SER A 450 -1.45 -26.83 10.56
N THR A 451 -1.30 -28.14 10.78
CA THR A 451 -0.33 -29.00 10.09
C THR A 451 -0.64 -29.05 8.59
N LEU A 452 -1.90 -29.34 8.23
CA LEU A 452 -2.35 -29.34 6.83
C LEU A 452 -2.09 -28.01 6.13
N LEU A 453 -2.28 -26.87 6.80
CA LEU A 453 -2.07 -25.53 6.21
C LEU A 453 -0.61 -25.10 6.07
N LYS A 454 0.35 -25.76 6.72
CA LYS A 454 1.74 -25.26 6.85
C LYS A 454 2.83 -26.20 6.32
N ARG A 455 2.49 -27.40 5.85
CA ARG A 455 3.44 -28.36 5.27
C ARG A 455 3.76 -28.08 3.79
N GLU A 456 4.08 -26.83 3.49
CA GLU A 456 4.57 -26.43 2.17
C GLU A 456 5.75 -27.35 1.75
N GLY A 457 5.70 -27.88 0.53
CA GLY A 457 6.68 -28.87 0.03
C GLY A 457 6.26 -30.33 0.21
N GLU A 458 5.29 -30.64 1.06
CA GLU A 458 4.79 -32.01 1.30
C GLU A 458 3.32 -32.21 0.87
N TRP A 459 2.65 -31.16 0.39
CA TRP A 459 1.25 -31.24 -0.05
C TRP A 459 1.03 -32.15 -1.26
N GLY A 460 -0.02 -32.96 -1.21
CA GLY A 460 -0.59 -33.66 -2.38
C GLY A 460 -1.53 -32.78 -3.22
N TRP A 461 -1.84 -31.56 -2.77
CA TRP A 461 -2.75 -30.64 -3.44
C TRP A 461 -2.19 -30.12 -4.77
N PRO A 462 -2.95 -30.25 -5.89
CA PRO A 462 -2.46 -29.82 -7.20
C PRO A 462 -2.18 -28.31 -7.22
N PRO A 463 -1.11 -27.87 -7.89
CA PRO A 463 -0.80 -26.45 -8.02
C PRO A 463 -1.82 -25.75 -8.92
N VAL A 464 -2.15 -24.48 -8.66
CA VAL A 464 -3.01 -23.66 -9.52
C VAL A 464 -2.33 -22.37 -9.99
N SER A 465 -2.30 -22.17 -11.31
CA SER A 465 -1.66 -21.03 -11.96
C SER A 465 -2.57 -19.81 -12.07
N GLY A 466 -3.89 -19.99 -12.04
CA GLY A 466 -4.85 -18.88 -12.07
C GLY A 466 -6.29 -19.36 -12.22
N VAL A 467 -7.22 -18.41 -12.17
CA VAL A 467 -8.65 -18.68 -12.36
C VAL A 467 -9.14 -17.86 -13.55
N ILE A 468 -9.84 -18.52 -14.46
CA ILE A 468 -10.45 -17.92 -15.64
C ILE A 468 -11.97 -18.12 -15.58
N THR A 469 -12.73 -17.21 -16.18
CA THR A 469 -14.22 -17.27 -16.21
C THR A 469 -14.78 -17.58 -17.58
N THR A 470 -13.93 -17.70 -18.60
CA THR A 470 -14.28 -18.02 -19.99
C THR A 470 -13.36 -19.10 -20.55
N PRO A 471 -13.81 -19.89 -21.55
CA PRO A 471 -12.97 -20.81 -22.28
C PRO A 471 -11.76 -20.13 -22.94
N THR A 472 -10.67 -20.86 -23.07
CA THR A 472 -9.43 -20.39 -23.68
C THR A 472 -8.78 -21.49 -24.55
N LEU A 473 -7.64 -21.18 -25.19
CA LEU A 473 -6.86 -22.14 -25.97
C LEU A 473 -5.69 -22.67 -25.14
N ARG A 474 -5.53 -24.00 -25.12
CA ARG A 474 -4.33 -24.67 -24.61
C ARG A 474 -3.12 -24.40 -25.52
N PRO A 475 -1.88 -24.64 -25.05
CA PRO A 475 -0.68 -24.45 -25.86
C PRO A 475 -0.68 -25.22 -27.19
N ASP A 476 -1.35 -26.38 -27.25
CA ASP A 476 -1.53 -27.19 -28.46
C ASP A 476 -2.62 -26.66 -29.43
N GLY A 477 -3.44 -25.70 -28.99
CA GLY A 477 -4.52 -25.10 -29.76
C GLY A 477 -5.88 -25.78 -29.56
N SER A 478 -5.95 -26.79 -28.69
CA SER A 478 -7.20 -27.38 -28.23
C SER A 478 -7.96 -26.40 -27.33
N VAL A 479 -9.28 -26.57 -27.25
CA VAL A 479 -10.15 -25.68 -26.48
C VAL A 479 -10.27 -26.18 -25.03
N LEU A 480 -9.96 -25.31 -24.07
CA LEU A 480 -10.28 -25.50 -22.66
C LEU A 480 -11.67 -24.88 -22.40
N SER A 481 -12.73 -25.69 -22.49
CA SER A 481 -14.12 -25.24 -22.27
C SER A 481 -14.84 -25.95 -21.11
N ARG A 482 -14.27 -27.03 -20.57
CA ARG A 482 -14.87 -27.79 -19.46
C ARG A 482 -14.64 -27.06 -18.14
N ARG A 483 -15.73 -26.78 -17.40
CA ARG A 483 -15.66 -26.22 -16.04
C ARG A 483 -14.80 -27.09 -15.12
N GLY A 484 -13.96 -26.45 -14.31
CA GLY A 484 -13.10 -27.10 -13.32
C GLY A 484 -11.61 -26.87 -13.55
N TYR A 485 -10.79 -27.67 -12.88
CA TYR A 485 -9.34 -27.61 -12.99
C TYR A 485 -8.86 -28.36 -14.24
N ASP A 486 -8.02 -27.70 -15.03
CA ASP A 486 -7.31 -28.29 -16.16
C ASP A 486 -5.86 -28.61 -15.77
N PRO A 487 -5.45 -29.89 -15.72
CA PRO A 487 -4.11 -30.27 -15.27
C PRO A 487 -2.98 -29.80 -16.18
N GLU A 488 -3.24 -29.65 -17.49
CA GLU A 488 -2.23 -29.27 -18.48
C GLU A 488 -1.85 -27.80 -18.33
N THR A 489 -2.85 -26.93 -18.22
CA THR A 489 -2.62 -25.49 -18.07
C THR A 489 -2.56 -25.03 -16.61
N ARG A 490 -2.93 -25.90 -15.67
CA ARG A 490 -3.12 -25.60 -14.23
C ARG A 490 -4.09 -24.45 -13.97
N LEU A 491 -5.02 -24.21 -14.90
CA LEU A 491 -6.03 -23.16 -14.77
C LEU A 491 -7.30 -23.77 -14.18
N PHE A 492 -8.00 -23.00 -13.36
CA PHE A 492 -9.35 -23.33 -12.94
C PHE A 492 -10.36 -22.52 -13.76
N LEU A 493 -11.16 -23.18 -14.60
CA LEU A 493 -12.26 -22.55 -15.33
C LEU A 493 -13.51 -22.50 -14.46
N ALA A 494 -13.72 -21.34 -13.83
CA ALA A 494 -14.94 -20.96 -13.12
C ALA A 494 -15.96 -20.42 -14.12
N LEU A 495 -16.39 -21.28 -15.06
CA LEU A 495 -17.29 -20.90 -16.15
C LEU A 495 -18.57 -20.25 -15.62
N ASP A 496 -18.87 -19.06 -16.12
CA ASP A 496 -20.14 -18.36 -15.86
C ASP A 496 -21.31 -19.22 -16.39
N PRO A 497 -22.31 -19.59 -15.56
CA PRO A 497 -23.44 -20.39 -16.01
C PRO A 497 -24.24 -19.77 -17.16
N SER A 498 -24.20 -18.44 -17.32
CA SER A 498 -24.87 -17.72 -18.41
C SER A 498 -24.07 -17.67 -19.71
N PHE A 499 -22.81 -18.13 -19.69
CA PHE A 499 -21.93 -18.09 -20.84
C PHE A 499 -22.17 -19.27 -21.78
N HIS A 500 -22.42 -18.97 -23.05
CA HIS A 500 -22.54 -19.96 -24.11
C HIS A 500 -21.42 -19.74 -25.14
N LEU A 501 -20.61 -20.77 -25.42
CA LEU A 501 -19.60 -20.72 -26.48
C LEU A 501 -20.20 -21.31 -27.77
N PRO A 502 -20.23 -20.55 -28.88
CA PRO A 502 -20.56 -21.12 -30.18
C PRO A 502 -19.61 -22.26 -30.57
N PRO A 503 -20.05 -23.23 -31.40
CA PRO A 503 -19.17 -24.31 -31.86
C PRO A 503 -17.97 -23.73 -32.64
N LEU A 504 -16.77 -24.22 -32.32
CA LEU A 504 -15.53 -23.80 -32.96
C LEU A 504 -15.01 -24.90 -33.89
N SER A 505 -14.86 -24.59 -35.18
CA SER A 505 -14.24 -25.50 -36.17
C SER A 505 -12.84 -25.92 -35.75
N GLU A 506 -12.50 -27.20 -35.89
CA GLU A 506 -11.15 -27.70 -35.59
C GLU A 506 -10.07 -27.15 -36.52
N HIS A 507 -10.44 -26.90 -37.77
CA HIS A 507 -9.57 -26.39 -38.82
C HIS A 507 -10.24 -25.18 -39.48
N PRO A 508 -10.33 -24.02 -38.78
CA PRO A 508 -10.92 -22.83 -39.36
C PRO A 508 -10.04 -22.30 -40.50
N THR A 509 -10.68 -21.79 -41.54
CA THR A 509 -10.02 -21.27 -42.73
C THR A 509 -9.55 -19.82 -42.52
N LYS A 510 -8.71 -19.32 -43.45
CA LYS A 510 -8.35 -17.89 -43.47
C LYS A 510 -9.59 -16.98 -43.60
N THR A 511 -10.61 -17.42 -44.33
CA THR A 511 -11.88 -16.67 -44.48
C THR A 511 -12.63 -16.58 -43.16
N ASP A 512 -12.68 -17.67 -42.39
CA ASP A 512 -13.30 -17.68 -41.05
C ASP A 512 -12.57 -16.72 -40.10
N ALA A 513 -11.24 -16.70 -40.16
CA ALA A 513 -10.43 -15.77 -39.37
C ALA A 513 -10.62 -14.30 -39.77
N LEU A 514 -10.76 -14.00 -41.06
CA LEU A 514 -11.09 -12.66 -41.54
C LEU A 514 -12.48 -12.22 -41.05
N ALA A 515 -13.48 -13.10 -41.09
CA ALA A 515 -14.82 -12.79 -40.56
C ALA A 515 -14.80 -12.55 -39.04
N ALA A 516 -14.08 -13.39 -38.30
CA ALA A 516 -13.87 -13.22 -36.86
C ALA A 516 -13.14 -11.92 -36.53
N LEU A 517 -12.12 -11.57 -37.30
CA LEU A 517 -11.39 -10.31 -37.16
C LEU A 517 -12.28 -9.10 -37.41
N LEU A 518 -13.08 -9.10 -38.48
CA LEU A 518 -14.05 -8.03 -38.78
C LEU A 518 -15.06 -7.83 -37.64
N LEU A 519 -15.48 -8.91 -36.98
CA LEU A 519 -16.36 -8.82 -35.82
C LEU A 519 -15.68 -8.11 -34.63
N LEU A 520 -14.41 -8.42 -34.35
CA LEU A 520 -13.64 -7.74 -33.30
C LEU A 520 -13.37 -6.28 -33.67
N GLU A 521 -13.02 -6.00 -34.93
CA GLU A 521 -12.81 -4.64 -35.43
C GLU A 521 -14.07 -3.77 -35.34
N ALA A 522 -15.25 -4.36 -35.54
CA ALA A 522 -16.50 -3.64 -35.41
C ALA A 522 -16.68 -3.02 -34.02
N LEU A 523 -16.17 -3.66 -32.95
CA LEU A 523 -16.18 -3.10 -31.58
C LEU A 523 -15.28 -1.87 -31.42
N LEU A 524 -14.26 -1.77 -32.28
CA LEU A 524 -13.29 -0.69 -32.28
C LEU A 524 -13.69 0.45 -33.23
N SER A 525 -14.90 0.38 -33.81
CA SER A 525 -15.45 1.45 -34.63
C SER A 525 -15.60 2.74 -33.82
N GLY A 526 -15.20 3.86 -34.42
CA GLY A 526 -15.24 5.19 -33.80
C GLY A 526 -14.04 5.52 -32.91
N PHE A 527 -13.16 4.57 -32.54
CA PHE A 527 -11.95 4.92 -31.80
C PHE A 527 -10.97 5.71 -32.65
N PRO A 528 -10.37 6.80 -32.12
CA PRO A 528 -9.53 7.69 -32.90
C PRO A 528 -8.07 7.21 -32.92
N PHE A 529 -7.82 6.07 -33.54
CA PHE A 529 -6.46 5.56 -33.72
C PHE A 529 -5.66 6.47 -34.64
N VAL A 530 -4.42 6.80 -34.27
CA VAL A 530 -3.54 7.67 -35.08
C VAL A 530 -3.01 6.92 -36.30
N THR A 531 -2.65 5.65 -36.13
CA THR A 531 -2.05 4.80 -37.17
C THR A 531 -2.71 3.41 -37.21
N PRO A 532 -2.50 2.65 -38.31
CA PRO A 532 -2.89 1.24 -38.37
C PRO A 532 -2.22 0.36 -37.29
N VAL A 533 -1.04 0.75 -36.79
CA VAL A 533 -0.32 0.06 -35.71
C VAL A 533 -1.12 0.18 -34.41
N ASP A 534 -1.65 1.36 -34.09
CA ASP A 534 -2.43 1.57 -32.85
C ASP A 534 -3.67 0.66 -32.80
N ARG A 535 -4.35 0.49 -33.93
CA ARG A 535 -5.47 -0.45 -34.06
C ARG A 535 -5.01 -1.90 -33.86
N ALA A 536 -3.89 -2.29 -34.46
CA ALA A 536 -3.32 -3.63 -34.29
C ALA A 536 -2.94 -3.90 -32.82
N VAL A 537 -2.41 -2.89 -32.11
CA VAL A 537 -2.12 -2.98 -30.67
C VAL A 537 -3.39 -3.21 -29.86
N ALA A 538 -4.47 -2.47 -30.14
CA ALA A 538 -5.76 -2.67 -29.48
C ALA A 538 -6.34 -4.08 -29.70
N LEU A 539 -6.32 -4.59 -30.94
CA LEU A 539 -6.73 -5.96 -31.27
C LEU A 539 -5.85 -7.00 -30.57
N SER A 540 -4.54 -6.79 -30.55
CA SER A 540 -3.61 -7.67 -29.86
C SER A 540 -3.90 -7.75 -28.35
N GLY A 541 -4.34 -6.64 -27.74
CA GLY A 541 -4.76 -6.61 -26.33
C GLY A 541 -5.99 -7.46 -26.07
N ILE A 542 -6.98 -7.42 -26.97
CA ILE A 542 -8.17 -8.28 -26.90
C ILE A 542 -7.80 -9.76 -27.02
N LEU A 543 -7.02 -10.13 -28.04
CA LEU A 543 -6.58 -11.52 -28.23
C LEU A 543 -5.76 -12.00 -27.04
N THR A 544 -4.81 -11.18 -26.56
CA THR A 544 -3.99 -11.49 -25.38
C THR A 544 -4.88 -11.75 -24.18
N ALA A 545 -5.87 -10.90 -23.89
CA ALA A 545 -6.77 -11.09 -22.75
C ALA A 545 -7.50 -12.44 -22.74
N VAL A 546 -7.83 -12.98 -23.92
CA VAL A 546 -8.50 -14.29 -24.07
C VAL A 546 -7.53 -15.47 -23.86
N VAL A 547 -6.30 -15.39 -24.37
CA VAL A 547 -5.33 -16.52 -24.32
C VAL A 547 -4.24 -16.39 -23.25
N ARG A 548 -4.19 -15.29 -22.50
CA ARG A 548 -3.08 -15.00 -21.57
C ARG A 548 -2.81 -16.10 -20.55
N GLY A 549 -3.84 -16.80 -20.08
CA GLY A 549 -3.71 -17.85 -19.07
C GLY A 549 -2.78 -19.00 -19.48
N THR A 550 -2.64 -19.25 -20.79
CA THR A 550 -1.81 -20.34 -21.33
C THR A 550 -0.47 -19.87 -21.85
N LEU A 551 -0.28 -18.56 -22.01
CA LEU A 551 1.00 -17.98 -22.39
C LEU A 551 1.99 -17.97 -21.20
N PRO A 552 3.29 -18.22 -21.44
CA PRO A 552 4.32 -18.05 -20.42
C PRO A 552 4.44 -16.58 -20.02
N VAL A 553 4.55 -15.68 -20.99
CA VAL A 553 4.66 -14.22 -20.79
C VAL A 553 3.92 -13.45 -21.90
N ALA A 554 3.67 -12.16 -21.68
CA ALA A 554 3.04 -11.28 -22.66
C ALA A 554 3.48 -9.82 -22.42
N PRO A 555 3.63 -9.00 -23.47
CA PRO A 555 3.98 -7.59 -23.31
C PRO A 555 2.85 -6.83 -22.62
N LEU A 556 3.19 -5.71 -22.01
CA LEU A 556 2.20 -4.74 -21.51
C LEU A 556 1.51 -4.05 -22.69
N HIS A 557 0.21 -3.76 -22.56
CA HIS A 557 -0.54 -2.96 -23.53
C HIS A 557 -0.76 -1.55 -22.98
N ALA A 558 0.01 -0.58 -23.46
CA ALA A 558 -0.11 0.82 -23.04
C ALA A 558 -1.01 1.59 -24.01
N ILE A 559 -1.97 2.34 -23.47
CA ILE A 559 -2.91 3.14 -24.26
C ILE A 559 -2.78 4.59 -23.80
N ARG A 560 -2.31 5.46 -24.69
CA ARG A 560 -2.13 6.89 -24.42
C ARG A 560 -3.03 7.75 -25.29
N ALA A 561 -3.28 8.97 -24.81
CA ALA A 561 -3.96 10.01 -25.55
C ALA A 561 -3.48 11.38 -25.08
N HIS A 562 -3.72 12.42 -25.88
CA HIS A 562 -3.37 13.80 -25.51
C HIS A 562 -4.28 14.38 -24.43
N SER A 563 -5.52 13.89 -24.33
CA SER A 563 -6.55 14.42 -23.43
C SER A 563 -7.33 13.32 -22.70
N PRO A 564 -7.94 13.62 -21.55
CA PRO A 564 -8.97 12.78 -20.93
C PRO A 564 -10.17 12.56 -21.86
N GLY A 565 -10.98 11.52 -21.60
CA GLY A 565 -12.22 11.30 -22.33
C GLY A 565 -12.09 10.67 -23.73
N THR A 566 -10.88 10.48 -24.26
CA THR A 566 -10.64 9.91 -25.62
C THR A 566 -11.02 8.43 -25.79
N GLY A 567 -11.35 7.71 -24.70
CA GLY A 567 -11.75 6.29 -24.74
C GLY A 567 -10.67 5.28 -24.33
N LYS A 568 -9.57 5.72 -23.70
CA LYS A 568 -8.46 4.84 -23.28
C LYS A 568 -8.92 3.67 -22.38
N SER A 569 -9.57 3.99 -21.27
CA SER A 569 -10.07 2.98 -20.32
C SER A 569 -11.16 2.12 -20.95
N PHE A 570 -11.91 2.66 -21.92
CA PHE A 570 -12.96 1.93 -22.62
C PHE A 570 -12.42 0.82 -23.53
N LEU A 571 -11.24 0.99 -24.15
CA LEU A 571 -10.55 -0.10 -24.86
C LEU A 571 -10.17 -1.24 -23.92
N VAL A 572 -9.66 -0.91 -22.72
CA VAL A 572 -9.32 -1.91 -21.70
C VAL A 572 -10.58 -2.64 -21.22
N ASP A 573 -11.68 -1.91 -21.05
CA ASP A 573 -12.98 -2.46 -20.67
C ASP A 573 -13.54 -3.42 -21.72
N ILE A 574 -13.34 -3.18 -23.02
CA ILE A 574 -13.73 -4.13 -24.08
C ILE A 574 -12.96 -5.44 -23.93
N ALA A 575 -11.63 -5.38 -23.81
CA ALA A 575 -10.81 -6.58 -23.63
C ALA A 575 -11.18 -7.35 -22.35
N SER A 576 -11.40 -6.63 -21.25
CA SER A 576 -11.81 -7.21 -19.97
C SER A 576 -13.24 -7.79 -20.01
N ALA A 577 -14.17 -7.14 -20.71
CA ALA A 577 -15.54 -7.63 -20.87
C ALA A 577 -15.57 -8.94 -21.67
N ILE A 578 -14.76 -9.04 -22.73
CA ILE A 578 -14.62 -10.29 -23.52
C ILE A 578 -14.04 -11.40 -22.63
N ALA A 579 -12.89 -11.15 -21.99
CA ALA A 579 -12.16 -12.18 -21.26
C ALA A 579 -12.84 -12.57 -19.92
N THR A 580 -13.41 -11.61 -19.20
CA THR A 580 -13.86 -11.80 -17.82
C THR A 580 -15.36 -11.61 -17.59
N GLY A 581 -16.07 -10.96 -18.52
CA GLY A 581 -17.51 -10.70 -18.40
C GLY A 581 -17.86 -9.42 -17.64
N ARG A 582 -16.87 -8.59 -17.32
CA ARG A 582 -17.07 -7.32 -16.62
C ARG A 582 -16.12 -6.23 -17.11
N LEU A 583 -16.42 -4.99 -16.72
CA LEU A 583 -15.48 -3.88 -16.81
C LEU A 583 -14.22 -4.17 -16.00
N CYS A 584 -13.09 -3.61 -16.42
CA CYS A 584 -11.82 -3.88 -15.76
C CYS A 584 -11.76 -3.18 -14.39
N PRO A 585 -11.51 -3.90 -13.29
CA PRO A 585 -11.09 -3.26 -12.06
C PRO A 585 -9.77 -2.52 -12.33
N VAL A 586 -9.72 -1.24 -12.01
CA VAL A 586 -8.53 -0.41 -12.21
C VAL A 586 -7.77 -0.24 -10.90
N ILE A 587 -6.44 -0.19 -11.00
CA ILE A 587 -5.58 0.36 -9.96
C ILE A 587 -5.00 1.68 -10.45
N ALA A 588 -4.99 2.70 -9.60
CA ALA A 588 -4.22 3.90 -9.91
C ALA A 588 -2.72 3.60 -9.83
N ALA A 589 -1.91 4.24 -10.67
CA ALA A 589 -0.47 4.30 -10.44
C ALA A 589 -0.20 4.92 -9.06
N GLY A 590 0.71 4.33 -8.28
CA GLY A 590 1.15 4.92 -7.00
C GLY A 590 1.91 6.22 -7.23
N LYS A 591 2.05 7.05 -6.18
CA LYS A 591 2.94 8.24 -6.25
C LYS A 591 4.42 7.86 -6.31
N THR A 592 4.74 6.63 -5.91
CA THR A 592 6.08 6.04 -5.95
C THR A 592 6.02 4.66 -6.60
N GLU A 593 7.16 4.19 -7.11
CA GLU A 593 7.32 2.84 -7.63
C GLU A 593 6.93 1.79 -6.60
N GLU A 594 7.42 1.90 -5.36
CA GLU A 594 7.11 1.00 -4.24
C GLU A 594 5.59 0.84 -3.98
N GLU A 595 4.81 1.93 -4.12
CA GLU A 595 3.37 1.88 -3.94
C GLU A 595 2.68 1.11 -5.07
N THR A 596 3.18 1.27 -6.30
CA THR A 596 2.70 0.53 -7.48
C THR A 596 3.04 -0.95 -7.37
N GLU A 597 4.27 -1.30 -6.97
CA GLU A 597 4.69 -2.69 -6.74
C GLU A 597 3.83 -3.40 -5.69
N LYS A 598 3.51 -2.70 -4.59
CA LYS A 598 2.61 -3.20 -3.54
C LYS A 598 1.23 -3.56 -4.08
N ARG A 599 0.65 -2.71 -4.92
CA ARG A 599 -0.69 -2.92 -5.50
C ARG A 599 -0.67 -4.07 -6.51
N LEU A 600 0.33 -4.12 -7.38
CA LEU A 600 0.53 -5.21 -8.34
C LEU A 600 0.73 -6.55 -7.65
N GLY A 601 1.55 -6.59 -6.60
CA GLY A 601 1.82 -7.80 -5.84
C GLY A 601 0.57 -8.41 -5.20
N ALA A 602 -0.37 -7.58 -4.72
CA ALA A 602 -1.64 -8.06 -4.19
C ALA A 602 -2.52 -8.71 -5.30
N LEU A 603 -2.64 -8.06 -6.46
CA LEU A 603 -3.43 -8.58 -7.58
C LEU A 603 -2.90 -9.91 -8.13
N LEU A 604 -1.57 -10.05 -8.23
CA LEU A 604 -0.93 -11.29 -8.69
C LEU A 604 -1.19 -12.47 -7.75
N ARG A 605 -1.26 -12.21 -6.45
CA ARG A 605 -1.62 -13.21 -5.44
C ARG A 605 -3.06 -13.67 -5.56
N ASP A 606 -3.98 -12.75 -5.85
CA ASP A 606 -5.39 -13.04 -6.06
C ASP A 606 -5.64 -13.83 -7.37
N GLY A 607 -4.64 -13.88 -8.26
CA GLY A 607 -4.68 -14.66 -9.49
C GLY A 607 -5.64 -14.08 -10.54
N VAL A 608 -5.77 -12.75 -10.58
CA VAL A 608 -6.69 -12.05 -11.48
C VAL A 608 -6.28 -12.21 -12.95
N ALA A 609 -7.24 -12.30 -13.87
CA ALA A 609 -6.95 -12.49 -15.30
C ALA A 609 -6.51 -11.20 -16.03
N VAL A 610 -6.97 -10.02 -15.57
CA VAL A 610 -6.67 -8.72 -16.19
C VAL A 610 -6.31 -7.71 -15.11
N VAL A 611 -5.24 -6.95 -15.35
CA VAL A 611 -4.76 -5.84 -14.53
C VAL A 611 -4.74 -4.58 -15.39
N SER A 612 -5.33 -3.50 -14.89
CA SER A 612 -5.28 -2.19 -15.56
C SER A 612 -4.71 -1.13 -14.63
N ILE A 613 -3.58 -0.55 -15.03
CA ILE A 613 -2.93 0.59 -14.37
C ILE A 613 -3.49 1.87 -14.99
N ASP A 614 -4.47 2.47 -14.35
CA ASP A 614 -5.21 3.61 -14.90
C ASP A 614 -4.63 4.95 -14.42
N ASN A 615 -4.70 5.95 -15.29
CA ASN A 615 -4.22 7.32 -15.06
C ASN A 615 -2.75 7.40 -14.62
N VAL A 616 -1.87 6.72 -15.37
CA VAL A 616 -0.43 6.92 -15.20
C VAL A 616 -0.07 8.36 -15.56
N ASN A 617 0.61 9.04 -14.63
CA ASN A 617 1.11 10.39 -14.81
C ASN A 617 2.53 10.34 -15.39
N SER A 618 2.71 10.93 -16.58
CA SER A 618 3.97 11.05 -17.33
C SER A 618 4.69 9.73 -17.64
N GLU A 619 5.42 9.16 -16.70
CA GLU A 619 6.38 8.07 -16.96
C GLU A 619 5.91 6.74 -16.38
N LEU A 620 6.05 5.66 -17.15
CA LEU A 620 5.81 4.29 -16.71
C LEU A 620 7.08 3.45 -16.85
N GLY A 621 7.59 3.02 -15.70
CA GLY A 621 8.73 2.14 -15.56
C GLY A 621 8.62 1.34 -14.27
N GLY A 622 9.58 0.45 -14.05
CA GLY A 622 9.79 -0.19 -12.76
C GLY A 622 10.12 -1.68 -12.85
N ASP A 623 10.89 -2.17 -11.89
CA ASP A 623 11.46 -3.51 -11.91
C ASP A 623 10.37 -4.59 -11.88
N MET A 624 9.33 -4.41 -11.06
CA MET A 624 8.21 -5.34 -10.99
C MET A 624 7.43 -5.45 -12.31
N LEU A 625 7.23 -4.34 -13.02
CA LEU A 625 6.57 -4.33 -14.34
C LEU A 625 7.42 -5.06 -15.39
N CYS A 626 8.73 -4.86 -15.35
CA CYS A 626 9.67 -5.57 -16.23
C CYS A 626 9.62 -7.08 -15.96
N GLN A 627 9.66 -7.49 -14.69
CA GLN A 627 9.61 -8.90 -14.31
C GLN A 627 8.28 -9.55 -14.71
N MET A 628 7.14 -8.92 -14.43
CA MET A 628 5.83 -9.54 -14.71
C MET A 628 5.51 -9.69 -16.21
N THR A 629 6.17 -8.91 -17.06
CA THR A 629 5.96 -8.92 -18.52
C THR A 629 6.97 -9.80 -19.25
N GLU A 630 8.12 -10.13 -18.66
CA GLU A 630 9.19 -10.91 -19.32
C GLU A 630 9.48 -12.26 -18.62
N ARG A 631 9.06 -12.45 -17.37
CA ARG A 631 9.30 -13.69 -16.61
C ARG A 631 7.99 -14.45 -16.33
N PRO A 632 7.98 -15.78 -16.48
CA PRO A 632 6.81 -16.59 -16.16
C PRO A 632 6.55 -16.65 -14.65
N LEU A 633 7.60 -16.57 -13.84
CA LEU A 633 7.58 -16.58 -12.38
C LEU A 633 8.17 -15.27 -11.84
N VAL A 634 7.47 -14.67 -10.87
CA VAL A 634 7.95 -13.48 -10.15
C VAL A 634 7.90 -13.69 -8.65
N ARG A 635 8.87 -13.12 -7.93
CA ARG A 635 8.89 -13.16 -6.46
C ARG A 635 8.24 -11.92 -5.90
N VAL A 636 7.12 -12.10 -5.20
CA VAL A 636 6.34 -10.98 -4.67
C VAL A 636 6.49 -10.92 -3.16
N ARG A 637 7.15 -9.87 -2.65
CA ARG A 637 7.32 -9.69 -1.20
C ARG A 637 5.98 -9.42 -0.51
N ILE A 638 5.69 -10.16 0.55
CA ILE A 638 4.49 -9.98 1.35
C ILE A 638 4.71 -8.86 2.38
N LEU A 639 3.89 -7.83 2.33
CA LEU A 639 4.00 -6.72 3.29
C LEU A 639 3.63 -7.14 4.70
N GLY A 640 4.46 -6.72 5.66
CA GLY A 640 4.33 -7.11 7.06
C GLY A 640 4.82 -8.53 7.37
N LYS A 641 5.39 -9.24 6.38
CA LYS A 641 6.07 -10.53 6.55
C LYS A 641 7.44 -10.53 5.89
N SER A 642 8.31 -11.45 6.29
CA SER A 642 9.63 -11.66 5.66
C SER A 642 9.58 -12.66 4.50
N GLU A 643 8.38 -12.96 3.99
CA GLU A 643 8.10 -13.97 2.97
C GLU A 643 8.03 -13.33 1.56
N ALA A 644 8.57 -14.02 0.55
CA ALA A 644 8.51 -13.61 -0.86
C ALA A 644 8.31 -14.83 -1.77
N PRO A 645 7.07 -15.36 -1.84
CA PRO A 645 6.77 -16.54 -2.65
C PRO A 645 6.89 -16.26 -4.15
N GLU A 646 7.16 -17.32 -4.90
CA GLU A 646 7.13 -17.32 -6.37
C GLU A 646 5.69 -17.48 -6.87
N ILE A 647 5.34 -16.65 -7.85
CA ILE A 647 3.99 -16.57 -8.41
C ILE A 647 4.06 -16.65 -9.93
N GLU A 648 3.28 -17.55 -10.53
CA GLU A 648 3.06 -17.56 -11.97
C GLU A 648 2.22 -16.36 -12.40
N VAL A 649 2.74 -15.56 -13.34
CA VAL A 649 2.04 -14.41 -13.89
C VAL A 649 1.17 -14.86 -15.06
N LYS A 650 -0.15 -14.89 -14.83
CA LYS A 650 -1.16 -15.26 -15.83
C LYS A 650 -2.14 -14.11 -16.15
N SER A 651 -1.82 -12.90 -15.70
CA SER A 651 -2.63 -11.70 -15.91
C SER A 651 -2.20 -10.95 -17.16
N THR A 652 -3.18 -10.40 -17.90
CA THR A 652 -2.92 -9.44 -18.97
C THR A 652 -2.79 -8.06 -18.34
N THR A 653 -1.75 -7.32 -18.69
CA THR A 653 -1.47 -6.02 -18.08
C THR A 653 -1.70 -4.91 -19.08
N PHE A 654 -2.61 -4.00 -18.72
CA PHE A 654 -2.87 -2.76 -19.43
C PHE A 654 -2.36 -1.57 -18.63
N ALA A 655 -1.98 -0.51 -19.32
CA ALA A 655 -1.77 0.80 -18.71
C ALA A 655 -2.47 1.89 -19.55
N THR A 656 -3.04 2.88 -18.87
CA THR A 656 -3.62 4.05 -19.51
C THR A 656 -3.00 5.33 -18.95
N GLY A 657 -2.84 6.34 -19.79
CA GLY A 657 -2.34 7.64 -19.32
C GLY A 657 -2.54 8.76 -20.34
N ASN A 658 -2.46 10.00 -19.86
CA ASN A 658 -2.39 11.16 -20.76
C ASN A 658 -0.91 11.43 -21.05
N ASN A 659 -0.54 11.44 -22.33
CA ASN A 659 0.86 11.58 -22.76
C ASN A 659 1.81 10.64 -21.99
N LEU A 660 1.38 9.37 -21.85
CA LEU A 660 2.16 8.33 -21.21
C LEU A 660 3.45 8.07 -22.01
N THR A 661 4.58 8.14 -21.33
CA THR A 661 5.92 7.83 -21.85
C THR A 661 6.45 6.59 -21.12
N LEU A 662 6.98 5.64 -21.89
CA LEU A 662 7.61 4.44 -21.35
C LEU A 662 9.10 4.72 -21.13
N VAL A 663 9.63 4.29 -20.00
CA VAL A 663 11.02 4.58 -19.64
C VAL A 663 11.85 3.33 -19.46
N GLY A 664 13.12 3.43 -19.87
CA GLY A 664 14.11 2.37 -19.73
C GLY A 664 13.65 1.04 -20.32
N ASP A 665 13.70 0.01 -19.48
CA ASP A 665 13.47 -1.38 -19.88
C ASP A 665 12.02 -1.67 -20.33
N MET A 666 11.05 -0.83 -19.97
CA MET A 666 9.65 -1.02 -20.40
C MET A 666 9.41 -0.75 -21.89
N THR A 667 10.30 0.01 -22.56
CA THR A 667 10.18 0.37 -23.99
C THR A 667 10.15 -0.87 -24.90
N ARG A 668 10.92 -1.92 -24.57
CA ARG A 668 10.95 -3.19 -25.30
C ARG A 668 9.98 -4.26 -24.79
N ARG A 669 9.19 -3.95 -23.74
CA ARG A 669 8.27 -4.88 -23.06
C ARG A 669 6.81 -4.44 -23.15
N THR A 670 6.54 -3.40 -23.94
CA THR A 670 5.23 -2.77 -24.03
C THR A 670 4.90 -2.45 -25.47
N VAL A 671 3.70 -2.82 -25.91
CA VAL A 671 3.13 -2.32 -27.17
C VAL A 671 2.26 -1.09 -26.87
N LEU A 672 2.44 -0.04 -27.68
CA LEU A 672 1.88 1.28 -27.43
C LEU A 672 0.79 1.63 -28.45
N CYS A 673 -0.38 1.98 -27.95
CA CYS A 673 -1.51 2.49 -28.72
C CYS A 673 -1.72 3.98 -28.41
N THR A 674 -1.74 4.81 -29.44
CA THR A 674 -2.00 6.25 -29.37
C THR A 674 -3.38 6.57 -29.92
N LEU A 675 -4.16 7.33 -29.15
CA LEU A 675 -5.47 7.83 -29.53
C LEU A 675 -5.46 9.36 -29.60
N ASP A 676 -6.00 9.93 -30.68
CA ASP A 676 -6.16 11.38 -30.83
C ASP A 676 -7.53 11.76 -31.41
N ALA A 677 -8.43 12.26 -30.56
CA ALA A 677 -9.76 12.66 -30.98
C ALA A 677 -9.79 13.91 -31.88
N GLY A 678 -8.68 14.67 -32.00
CA GLY A 678 -8.60 15.85 -32.85
C GLY A 678 -9.55 16.98 -32.45
N MET A 679 -9.96 17.04 -31.18
CA MET A 679 -10.93 18.02 -30.67
C MET A 679 -10.67 18.39 -29.21
N GLU A 680 -11.08 19.60 -28.83
CA GLU A 680 -10.84 20.18 -27.49
C GLU A 680 -11.53 19.40 -26.36
N ARG A 681 -12.73 18.85 -26.62
CA ARG A 681 -13.57 18.17 -25.62
C ARG A 681 -13.93 16.74 -26.02
N PRO A 682 -12.97 15.79 -26.00
CA PRO A 682 -13.22 14.40 -26.39
C PRO A 682 -14.31 13.71 -25.56
N GLU A 683 -14.54 14.14 -24.32
CA GLU A 683 -15.57 13.58 -23.45
C GLU A 683 -17.01 13.80 -23.96
N LEU A 684 -17.21 14.73 -24.89
CA LEU A 684 -18.51 14.98 -25.52
C LEU A 684 -18.75 14.13 -26.79
N ARG A 685 -17.77 13.31 -27.21
CA ARG A 685 -17.97 12.43 -28.36
C ARG A 685 -19.06 11.41 -28.09
N VAL A 686 -19.89 11.21 -29.09
CA VAL A 686 -20.90 10.16 -29.11
C VAL A 686 -20.33 8.97 -29.87
N PHE A 687 -20.42 7.78 -29.27
CA PHE A 687 -20.20 6.52 -29.99
C PHE A 687 -21.54 6.06 -30.55
N ASP A 688 -21.55 5.51 -31.77
CA ASP A 688 -22.76 5.00 -32.42
C ASP A 688 -23.46 3.90 -31.61
N PHE A 689 -22.69 3.19 -30.79
CA PHE A 689 -23.18 2.18 -29.86
C PHE A 689 -22.21 2.01 -28.69
N ASN A 690 -22.65 1.31 -27.64
CA ASN A 690 -21.78 0.92 -26.53
C ASN A 690 -21.17 -0.47 -26.80
N PRO A 691 -19.87 -0.58 -27.18
CA PRO A 691 -19.23 -1.86 -27.46
C PRO A 691 -19.20 -2.81 -26.27
N VAL A 692 -19.05 -2.31 -25.04
CA VAL A 692 -19.10 -3.18 -23.85
C VAL A 692 -20.48 -3.81 -23.68
N GLU A 693 -21.56 -3.03 -23.85
CA GLU A 693 -22.91 -3.59 -23.77
C GLU A 693 -23.17 -4.63 -24.86
N ARG A 694 -22.66 -4.38 -26.07
CA ARG A 694 -22.74 -5.34 -27.18
C ARG A 694 -21.97 -6.63 -26.89
N VAL A 695 -20.77 -6.53 -26.32
CA VAL A 695 -20.00 -7.70 -25.85
C VAL A 695 -20.75 -8.45 -24.76
N LEU A 696 -21.26 -7.77 -23.74
CA LEU A 696 -21.95 -8.42 -22.62
C LEU A 696 -23.29 -9.05 -23.02
N ALA A 697 -23.88 -8.66 -24.17
CA ALA A 697 -25.08 -9.28 -24.69
C ALA A 697 -24.80 -10.62 -25.43
N ASP A 698 -23.66 -10.75 -26.09
CA ASP A 698 -23.28 -11.94 -26.86
C ASP A 698 -21.78 -12.28 -26.71
N ARG A 699 -21.35 -12.41 -25.46
CA ARG A 699 -19.93 -12.52 -25.11
C ARG A 699 -19.26 -13.74 -25.74
N GLY A 700 -20.01 -14.83 -25.87
CA GLY A 700 -19.57 -16.09 -26.46
C GLY A 700 -19.01 -15.93 -27.85
N THR A 701 -19.69 -15.16 -28.70
CA THR A 701 -19.29 -14.92 -30.10
C THR A 701 -17.96 -14.17 -30.18
N TYR A 702 -17.69 -13.21 -29.30
CA TYR A 702 -16.42 -12.47 -29.29
C TYR A 702 -15.25 -13.33 -28.77
N VAL A 703 -15.48 -14.17 -27.75
CA VAL A 703 -14.47 -15.15 -27.31
C VAL A 703 -14.17 -16.15 -28.43
N ALA A 704 -15.22 -16.67 -29.09
CA ALA A 704 -15.07 -17.58 -30.21
C ALA A 704 -14.32 -16.94 -31.40
N ALA A 705 -14.59 -15.68 -31.71
CA ALA A 705 -13.89 -14.95 -32.75
C ALA A 705 -12.38 -14.82 -32.46
N ALA A 706 -12.03 -14.42 -31.23
CA ALA A 706 -10.63 -14.35 -30.80
C ALA A 706 -9.91 -15.70 -30.95
N MET A 707 -10.54 -16.80 -30.51
CA MET A 707 -9.97 -18.14 -30.64
C MET A 707 -9.88 -18.60 -32.10
N THR A 708 -10.85 -18.25 -32.94
CA THR A 708 -10.90 -18.62 -34.37
C THR A 708 -9.73 -18.04 -35.13
N ILE A 709 -9.37 -16.78 -34.89
CA ILE A 709 -8.22 -16.11 -35.51
C ILE A 709 -6.93 -16.90 -35.26
N ILE A 710 -6.69 -17.28 -34.02
CA ILE A 710 -5.47 -17.97 -33.57
C ILE A 710 -5.44 -19.40 -34.14
N ARG A 711 -6.56 -20.11 -34.05
CA ARG A 711 -6.68 -21.47 -34.58
C ARG A 711 -6.50 -21.54 -36.09
N ALA A 712 -6.99 -20.55 -36.83
CA ALA A 712 -6.88 -20.55 -38.29
C ALA A 712 -5.44 -20.33 -38.75
N TYR A 713 -4.70 -19.46 -38.07
CA TYR A 713 -3.27 -19.27 -38.33
C TYR A 713 -2.47 -20.56 -38.06
N ARG A 714 -2.80 -21.29 -36.98
CA ARG A 714 -2.24 -22.62 -36.69
C ARG A 714 -2.61 -23.65 -37.73
N ALA A 715 -3.89 -23.72 -38.13
CA ALA A 715 -4.37 -24.62 -39.17
C ALA A 715 -3.72 -24.34 -40.54
N ALA A 716 -3.29 -23.10 -40.79
CA ALA A 716 -2.53 -22.71 -41.98
C ALA A 716 -1.04 -23.11 -41.92
N GLY A 717 -0.57 -23.76 -40.84
CA GLY A 717 0.79 -24.25 -40.71
C GLY A 717 1.80 -23.21 -40.19
N LEU A 718 1.35 -22.20 -39.44
CA LEU A 718 2.21 -21.18 -38.81
C LEU A 718 3.15 -20.45 -39.81
N PRO A 719 2.63 -19.87 -40.91
CA PRO A 719 3.47 -19.24 -41.94
C PRO A 719 4.29 -18.09 -41.35
N SER A 720 5.59 -18.04 -41.66
CA SER A 720 6.48 -16.97 -41.16
C SER A 720 6.11 -15.62 -41.78
N VAL A 721 5.55 -14.73 -40.96
CA VAL A 721 5.09 -13.38 -41.37
C VAL A 721 5.81 -12.24 -40.64
N CYS A 722 6.59 -12.53 -39.60
CA CYS A 722 7.32 -11.54 -38.81
C CYS A 722 8.62 -12.10 -38.23
N GLY A 723 9.55 -11.21 -37.90
CA GLY A 723 10.82 -11.57 -37.24
C GLY A 723 10.66 -11.90 -35.75
N PRO A 724 11.69 -12.51 -35.14
CA PRO A 724 11.66 -12.89 -33.73
C PRO A 724 11.58 -11.67 -32.80
N ILE A 725 11.02 -11.87 -31.62
CA ILE A 725 11.01 -10.90 -30.52
C ILE A 725 11.38 -11.65 -29.23
N GLY A 726 12.50 -11.27 -28.63
CA GLY A 726 13.04 -12.02 -27.50
C GLY A 726 12.08 -12.09 -26.32
N SER A 727 11.94 -13.29 -25.74
CA SER A 727 11.03 -13.62 -24.63
C SER A 727 9.55 -13.65 -24.98
N TYR A 728 9.13 -13.24 -26.18
CA TYR A 728 7.72 -13.15 -26.58
C TYR A 728 7.38 -14.07 -27.75
N GLU A 729 8.12 -15.16 -27.94
CA GLU A 729 7.98 -16.08 -29.05
C GLU A 729 6.58 -16.71 -29.09
N GLU A 730 6.09 -17.28 -27.98
CA GLU A 730 4.77 -17.90 -27.91
C GLU A 730 3.64 -16.87 -28.00
N TRP A 731 3.81 -15.68 -27.42
CA TRP A 731 2.86 -14.58 -27.59
C TRP A 731 2.82 -14.12 -29.05
N SER A 732 3.98 -14.08 -29.72
CA SER A 732 4.08 -13.70 -31.12
C SER A 732 3.36 -14.71 -32.01
N GLU A 733 3.52 -16.01 -31.76
CA GLU A 733 2.81 -17.07 -32.49
C GLU A 733 1.30 -17.02 -32.25
N ALA A 734 0.87 -16.79 -31.00
CA ALA A 734 -0.54 -16.83 -30.63
C ALA A 734 -1.31 -15.54 -30.95
N VAL A 735 -0.65 -14.38 -31.01
CA VAL A 735 -1.33 -13.07 -31.09
C VAL A 735 -0.81 -12.21 -32.24
N ARG A 736 0.49 -11.89 -32.26
CA ARG A 736 1.08 -10.95 -33.23
C ARG A 736 1.00 -11.48 -34.66
N ALA A 737 1.50 -12.70 -34.89
CA ALA A 737 1.62 -13.29 -36.21
C ALA A 737 0.24 -13.57 -36.87
N PRO A 738 -0.80 -14.06 -36.16
CA PRO A 738 -2.15 -14.16 -36.73
C PRO A 738 -2.68 -12.82 -37.25
N LEU A 739 -2.46 -11.71 -36.53
CA LEU A 739 -2.90 -10.38 -36.99
C LEU A 739 -2.17 -9.94 -38.26
N ILE A 740 -0.84 -10.10 -38.31
CA ILE A 740 -0.03 -9.75 -39.49
C ILE A 740 -0.42 -10.62 -40.69
N TRP A 741 -0.64 -11.93 -40.48
CA TRP A 741 -1.07 -12.86 -41.52
C TRP A 741 -2.43 -12.50 -42.14
N LEU A 742 -3.32 -11.88 -41.35
CA LEU A 742 -4.61 -11.36 -41.80
C LEU A 742 -4.51 -9.95 -42.42
N GLY A 743 -3.32 -9.34 -42.47
CA GLY A 743 -3.07 -8.07 -43.15
C GLY A 743 -3.03 -6.84 -42.24
N HIS A 744 -3.04 -7.01 -40.91
CA HIS A 744 -2.81 -5.89 -40.00
C HIS A 744 -1.34 -5.49 -39.92
N ALA A 745 -1.10 -4.23 -39.54
CA ALA A 745 0.23 -3.76 -39.17
C ALA A 745 0.78 -4.53 -37.96
N ASP A 746 2.10 -4.55 -37.83
CA ASP A 746 2.77 -5.23 -36.73
C ASP A 746 2.63 -4.44 -35.42
N PRO A 747 1.93 -4.95 -34.38
CA PRO A 747 1.80 -4.24 -33.11
C PRO A 747 3.15 -4.01 -32.42
N VAL A 748 4.16 -4.86 -32.65
CA VAL A 748 5.50 -4.73 -32.07
C VAL A 748 6.25 -3.51 -32.62
N SER A 749 5.91 -3.03 -33.82
CA SER A 749 6.55 -1.82 -34.37
C SER A 749 6.35 -0.58 -33.48
N SER A 750 5.30 -0.56 -32.65
CA SER A 750 5.07 0.50 -31.65
C SER A 750 6.16 0.55 -30.55
N MET A 751 6.92 -0.54 -30.34
CA MET A 751 8.05 -0.57 -29.40
C MET A 751 9.18 0.35 -29.86
N GLU A 752 9.37 0.53 -31.18
CA GLU A 752 10.37 1.47 -31.69
C GLU A 752 9.96 2.91 -31.40
N THR A 753 8.67 3.26 -31.56
CA THR A 753 8.15 4.57 -31.13
C THR A 753 8.39 4.82 -29.65
N ALA A 754 8.08 3.83 -28.79
CA ALA A 754 8.33 3.93 -27.36
C ALA A 754 9.83 4.11 -27.03
N ARG A 755 10.71 3.45 -27.80
CA ARG A 755 12.15 3.55 -27.64
C ARG A 755 12.70 4.89 -28.09
N GLU A 756 12.20 5.44 -29.20
CA GLU A 756 12.58 6.75 -29.72
C GLU A 756 12.20 7.88 -28.76
N GLU A 757 11.11 7.73 -28.04
CA GLU A 757 10.60 8.68 -27.05
C GLU A 757 11.18 8.50 -25.63
N ASP A 758 12.04 7.49 -25.41
CA ASP A 758 12.69 7.26 -24.12
C ASP A 758 13.53 8.48 -23.70
N PRO A 759 13.17 9.18 -22.60
CA PRO A 759 13.89 10.35 -22.13
C PRO A 759 15.36 10.06 -21.84
N GLU A 760 15.70 8.84 -21.39
CA GLU A 760 17.10 8.47 -21.15
C GLU A 760 17.86 8.33 -22.47
N LEU A 761 17.28 7.70 -23.50
CA LEU A 761 17.91 7.58 -24.81
C LEU A 761 18.11 8.96 -25.46
N SER A 762 17.10 9.83 -25.38
CA SER A 762 17.18 11.21 -25.87
C SER A 762 18.32 11.98 -25.19
N ALA A 763 18.46 11.87 -23.87
CA ALA A 763 19.53 12.51 -23.12
C ALA A 763 20.92 11.98 -23.48
N ILE A 764 21.04 10.68 -23.79
CA ILE A 764 22.31 10.07 -24.23
C ILE A 764 22.69 10.58 -25.63
N ARG A 765 21.73 10.67 -26.58
CA ARG A 765 21.97 11.23 -27.92
C ARG A 765 22.44 12.68 -27.85
N GLU A 766 21.76 13.49 -27.05
CA GLU A 766 22.12 14.89 -26.81
C GLU A 766 23.52 15.01 -26.18
N LEU A 767 23.83 14.14 -25.20
CA LEU A 767 25.16 14.08 -24.61
C LEU A 767 26.22 13.76 -25.66
N PHE A 768 26.00 12.76 -26.51
CA PHE A 768 27.00 12.33 -27.50
C PHE A 768 27.22 13.39 -28.56
N THR A 769 26.17 14.12 -28.94
CA THR A 769 26.24 15.27 -29.85
C THR A 769 27.10 16.37 -29.25
N HIS A 770 26.76 16.85 -28.04
CA HIS A 770 27.54 17.89 -27.37
C HIS A 770 28.95 17.45 -26.99
N TRP A 771 29.17 16.16 -26.73
CA TRP A 771 30.51 15.63 -26.53
C TRP A 771 31.35 15.77 -27.79
N GLN A 772 30.80 15.48 -28.97
CA GLN A 772 31.54 15.63 -30.23
C GLN A 772 31.81 17.10 -30.60
N GLU A 773 30.95 18.02 -30.16
CA GLU A 773 31.07 19.45 -30.43
C GLU A 773 32.04 20.16 -29.48
N HIS A 774 32.04 19.78 -28.20
CA HIS A 774 32.74 20.53 -27.13
C HIS A 774 33.89 19.76 -26.48
N LEU A 775 34.02 18.46 -26.73
CA LEU A 775 35.06 17.61 -26.15
C LEU A 775 35.74 16.78 -27.25
N SER A 776 36.98 16.35 -27.00
CA SER A 776 37.70 15.48 -27.93
C SER A 776 37.20 14.04 -27.80
N ARG A 777 36.95 13.40 -28.94
CA ARG A 777 36.74 11.94 -29.02
C ARG A 777 38.01 11.23 -28.53
N SER A 778 37.86 10.12 -27.81
CA SER A 778 38.98 9.31 -27.27
C SER A 778 39.81 9.90 -26.13
N SER A 779 39.68 11.20 -25.82
CA SER A 779 40.36 11.78 -24.66
C SER A 779 39.60 11.55 -23.34
N GLY A 780 40.38 11.36 -22.28
CA GLY A 780 39.87 11.05 -20.96
C GLY A 780 39.50 12.22 -20.07
N TYR A 781 38.20 12.47 -19.87
CA TYR A 781 37.71 13.57 -19.04
C TYR A 781 37.21 13.12 -17.68
N THR A 782 37.57 13.86 -16.63
CA THR A 782 36.87 13.74 -15.34
C THR A 782 35.52 14.46 -15.41
N THR A 783 34.58 14.12 -14.52
CA THR A 783 33.28 14.82 -14.45
C THR A 783 33.43 16.32 -14.26
N ASN A 784 34.43 16.77 -13.48
CA ASN A 784 34.74 18.19 -13.31
C ASN A 784 35.23 18.84 -14.60
N ALA A 785 36.02 18.13 -15.43
CA ALA A 785 36.47 18.65 -16.72
C ALA A 785 35.30 18.81 -17.70
N ILE A 786 34.38 17.84 -17.73
CA ILE A 786 33.13 17.91 -18.52
C ILE A 786 32.28 19.10 -18.08
N ILE A 787 32.08 19.26 -16.76
CA ILE A 787 31.33 20.40 -16.20
C ILE A 787 31.98 21.73 -16.55
N LYS A 788 33.32 21.80 -16.50
CA LYS A 788 34.06 23.00 -16.86
C LYS A 788 33.84 23.38 -18.32
N ALA A 789 33.90 22.41 -19.24
CA ALA A 789 33.64 22.64 -20.66
C ALA A 789 32.20 23.13 -20.90
N ALA A 790 31.21 22.49 -20.27
CA ALA A 790 29.81 22.92 -20.41
C ALA A 790 29.53 24.30 -19.76
N CYS A 791 30.20 24.64 -18.66
CA CYS A 791 30.02 25.91 -17.95
C CYS A 791 30.97 27.03 -18.41
N GLU A 792 31.68 26.85 -19.52
CA GLU A 792 32.57 27.89 -20.06
C GLU A 792 31.75 29.12 -20.46
N LYS A 793 32.24 30.31 -20.10
CA LYS A 793 31.56 31.59 -20.35
C LYS A 793 32.26 32.33 -21.48
N ARG A 794 31.50 33.00 -22.35
CA ARG A 794 32.09 33.90 -23.34
C ARG A 794 32.79 35.05 -22.62
N ALA A 795 33.95 35.45 -23.13
CA ALA A 795 34.64 36.64 -22.64
C ALA A 795 33.79 37.88 -23.00
N GLY A 796 33.08 38.43 -22.02
CA GLY A 796 32.33 39.67 -22.19
C GLY A 796 33.27 40.87 -22.21
N THR A 797 33.02 41.82 -23.13
CA THR A 797 33.49 43.20 -22.98
C THR A 797 32.79 43.82 -21.76
N ASN A 798 33.51 44.61 -20.96
CA ASN A 798 33.19 45.12 -19.61
C ASN A 798 31.88 45.93 -19.40
N TYR A 799 30.85 45.83 -20.25
CA TYR A 799 29.66 46.69 -20.22
C TYR A 799 28.34 45.97 -20.51
N ASP A 800 28.04 44.86 -19.84
CA ASP A 800 26.63 44.43 -19.75
C ASP A 800 26.29 43.74 -18.42
N TYR A 801 25.50 44.43 -17.61
CA TYR A 801 24.95 43.92 -16.36
C TYR A 801 23.67 43.14 -16.69
N GLY A 802 23.76 41.82 -16.86
CA GLY A 802 22.57 40.98 -16.66
C GLY A 802 22.52 39.60 -17.32
N VAL A 803 23.19 39.38 -18.45
CA VAL A 803 23.09 38.10 -19.18
C VAL A 803 24.48 37.49 -19.32
N GLN A 804 24.79 36.51 -18.46
CA GLN A 804 26.02 35.73 -18.61
C GLN A 804 25.82 34.71 -19.74
N GLU A 805 26.33 35.01 -20.94
CA GLU A 805 26.31 34.06 -22.05
C GLU A 805 27.33 32.93 -21.85
N PHE A 806 26.84 31.70 -21.77
CA PHE A 806 27.66 30.49 -21.80
C PHE A 806 28.07 30.16 -23.24
N VAL A 807 29.24 29.55 -23.42
CA VAL A 807 29.71 29.08 -24.73
C VAL A 807 28.84 27.91 -25.24
N ALA A 808 28.44 27.03 -24.34
CA ALA A 808 27.62 25.85 -24.62
C ALA A 808 26.39 25.76 -23.68
N PRO A 809 25.41 26.67 -23.81
CA PRO A 809 24.26 26.73 -22.89
C PRO A 809 23.41 25.46 -22.92
N GLU A 810 23.22 24.86 -24.10
CA GLU A 810 22.46 23.61 -24.28
C GLU A 810 23.16 22.42 -23.61
N PHE A 811 24.48 22.31 -23.76
CA PHE A 811 25.27 21.29 -23.08
C PHE A 811 25.17 21.44 -21.55
N ARG A 812 25.24 22.68 -21.05
CA ARG A 812 25.05 22.96 -19.62
C ARG A 812 23.65 22.57 -19.15
N ASP A 813 22.61 22.88 -19.91
CA ASP A 813 21.23 22.60 -19.55
C ASP A 813 20.94 21.10 -19.54
N LEU A 814 21.49 20.33 -20.48
CA LEU A 814 21.48 18.87 -20.43
C LEU A 814 22.11 18.36 -19.12
N LEU A 815 23.30 18.83 -18.77
CA LEU A 815 23.98 18.41 -17.55
C LEU A 815 23.23 18.82 -16.29
N LEU A 816 22.53 19.96 -16.30
CA LEU A 816 21.66 20.38 -15.19
C LEU A 816 20.41 19.51 -15.08
N ARG A 817 19.78 19.12 -16.19
CA ARG A 817 18.64 18.20 -16.17
C ARG A 817 19.03 16.83 -15.60
N GLN A 818 20.18 16.29 -16.00
CA GLN A 818 20.61 14.95 -15.59
C GLN A 818 21.30 14.93 -14.22
N ALA A 819 22.02 15.99 -13.85
CA ALA A 819 22.90 15.99 -12.69
C ALA A 819 22.85 17.30 -11.86
N GLY A 820 21.81 18.13 -12.01
CA GLY A 820 21.67 19.38 -11.27
C GLY A 820 21.46 19.21 -9.76
N ASP A 821 21.95 20.19 -8.99
CA ASP A 821 21.64 20.43 -7.57
C ASP A 821 21.76 21.94 -7.30
N GLY A 822 20.64 22.59 -6.95
CA GLY A 822 20.62 24.02 -6.62
C GLY A 822 21.06 24.94 -7.76
N GLY A 823 20.80 24.59 -9.02
CA GLY A 823 21.14 25.40 -10.20
C GLY A 823 22.58 25.22 -10.73
N ALA A 824 23.37 24.32 -10.13
CA ALA A 824 24.69 23.92 -10.60
C ALA A 824 24.73 22.41 -10.91
N VAL A 825 25.63 21.99 -11.80
CA VAL A 825 25.83 20.57 -12.13
C VAL A 825 26.65 19.92 -11.01
N ASN A 826 26.10 18.84 -10.41
CA ASN A 826 26.76 18.08 -9.37
C ASN A 826 27.66 16.99 -9.98
N SER A 827 28.97 17.09 -9.77
CA SER A 827 29.97 16.17 -10.35
C SER A 827 29.80 14.71 -9.94
N ARG A 828 29.31 14.44 -8.73
CA ARG A 828 29.03 13.07 -8.24
C ARG A 828 27.80 12.47 -8.90
N ARG A 829 26.73 13.26 -9.08
CA ARG A 829 25.52 12.82 -9.81
C ARG A 829 25.83 12.57 -11.28
N LEU A 830 26.61 13.46 -11.90
CA LEU A 830 27.05 13.30 -13.29
C LEU A 830 27.89 12.03 -13.44
N GLY A 831 28.86 11.78 -12.55
CA GLY A 831 29.66 10.56 -12.59
C GLY A 831 28.82 9.30 -12.48
N LYS A 832 27.84 9.27 -11.56
CA LYS A 832 26.91 8.14 -11.44
C LYS A 832 26.10 7.90 -12.71
N TRP A 833 25.60 8.96 -13.34
CA TRP A 833 24.85 8.85 -14.59
C TRP A 833 25.73 8.33 -15.74
N LEU A 834 26.91 8.92 -15.95
CA LEU A 834 27.87 8.47 -16.96
C LEU A 834 28.30 7.01 -16.76
N SER A 835 28.54 6.60 -15.50
CA SER A 835 28.84 5.21 -15.17
C SER A 835 27.66 4.27 -15.46
N ARG A 836 26.41 4.71 -15.27
CA ARG A 836 25.21 3.93 -15.58
C ARG A 836 25.02 3.70 -17.08
N ILE A 837 25.36 4.68 -17.92
CA ILE A 837 25.22 4.60 -19.38
C ILE A 837 26.47 4.08 -20.09
N LYS A 838 27.56 3.83 -19.37
CA LYS A 838 28.82 3.27 -19.88
C LYS A 838 28.56 2.04 -20.75
N GLY A 839 29.20 1.99 -21.92
CA GLY A 839 29.15 0.85 -22.85
C GLY A 839 27.87 0.75 -23.68
N ARG A 840 26.84 1.56 -23.41
CA ARG A 840 25.64 1.63 -24.26
C ARG A 840 26.03 2.24 -25.61
N VAL A 841 25.60 1.58 -26.69
CA VAL A 841 25.85 2.04 -28.07
C VAL A 841 24.68 2.86 -28.55
N VAL A 842 24.92 4.11 -28.92
CA VAL A 842 23.94 5.03 -29.49
C VAL A 842 24.58 5.73 -30.69
N ASP A 843 23.91 5.64 -31.85
CA ASP A 843 24.35 6.24 -33.13
C ASP A 843 25.84 5.95 -33.45
N GLY A 844 26.24 4.69 -33.23
CA GLY A 844 27.60 4.20 -33.51
C GLY A 844 28.68 4.60 -32.49
N HIS A 845 28.32 5.24 -31.39
CA HIS A 845 29.24 5.69 -30.33
C HIS A 845 28.91 5.07 -28.97
N ARG A 846 29.86 5.07 -28.04
CA ARG A 846 29.66 4.65 -26.65
C ARG A 846 30.56 5.43 -25.69
N ILE A 847 30.17 5.49 -24.42
CA ILE A 847 31.04 5.98 -23.35
C ILE A 847 31.88 4.85 -22.77
N GLU A 848 33.18 5.06 -22.70
CA GLU A 848 34.13 4.23 -21.98
C GLU A 848 34.48 4.90 -20.64
N MET A 849 34.81 4.08 -19.64
CA MET A 849 35.17 4.55 -18.30
C MET A 849 36.39 3.80 -17.80
N ARG A 850 37.40 4.56 -17.38
CA ARG A 850 38.58 4.07 -16.66
C ARG A 850 38.51 4.51 -15.21
N GLU A 851 38.68 3.56 -14.30
CA GLU A 851 38.69 3.82 -12.86
C GLU A 851 40.02 4.45 -12.44
N ASP A 852 39.96 5.51 -11.65
CA ASP A 852 41.13 6.14 -11.01
C ASP A 852 40.75 6.47 -9.56
N ASN A 853 41.31 5.70 -8.63
CA ASN A 853 41.07 5.82 -7.19
C ASN A 853 41.61 7.12 -6.57
N SER A 854 42.44 7.84 -7.32
CA SER A 854 43.18 9.03 -6.87
C SER A 854 42.53 10.33 -7.33
N ASN A 855 42.12 10.39 -8.61
CA ASN A 855 41.66 11.64 -9.25
C ASN A 855 40.21 11.58 -9.79
N GLY A 856 39.51 10.47 -9.54
CA GLY A 856 38.15 10.23 -10.01
C GLY A 856 38.10 9.62 -11.41
N ASN A 857 37.05 8.83 -11.67
CA ASN A 857 36.87 8.11 -12.94
C ASN A 857 36.96 9.03 -14.14
N ARG A 858 37.65 8.55 -15.18
CA ARG A 858 37.74 9.22 -16.47
C ARG A 858 36.77 8.60 -17.46
N PHE A 859 36.10 9.44 -18.23
CA PHE A 859 35.13 9.08 -19.24
C PHE A 859 35.59 9.59 -20.61
N SER A 860 35.42 8.77 -21.64
CA SER A 860 35.70 9.12 -23.03
C SER A 860 34.59 8.63 -23.94
N LEU A 861 34.35 9.32 -25.06
CA LEU A 861 33.43 8.86 -26.11
C LEU A 861 34.24 8.18 -27.21
N SER A 862 33.92 6.93 -27.53
CA SER A 862 34.55 6.15 -28.59
C SER A 862 33.54 5.72 -29.65
N LYS A 863 34.00 5.60 -30.90
CA LYS A 863 33.21 5.06 -32.02
C LYS A 863 33.37 3.55 -32.08
N ILE A 864 32.27 2.84 -32.34
CA ILE A 864 32.32 1.37 -32.46
C ILE A 864 33.20 0.98 -33.65
N GLY A 865 34.21 0.15 -33.38
CA GLY A 865 35.17 -0.35 -34.38
C GLY A 865 36.48 0.43 -34.46
N GLU A 866 36.60 1.60 -33.82
CA GLU A 866 37.88 2.32 -33.68
C GLU A 866 38.57 1.89 -32.38
N ARG A 867 39.88 1.55 -32.46
CA ARG A 867 40.71 1.32 -31.26
C ARG A 867 41.01 2.67 -30.62
N ASN A 868 40.88 2.73 -29.30
CA ASN A 868 41.23 3.90 -28.52
C ASN A 868 42.76 3.92 -28.35
N ASP A 869 43.47 4.73 -29.14
CA ASP A 869 44.95 4.75 -29.22
C ASP A 869 45.62 5.75 -28.24
N ASP A 870 44.88 6.35 -27.30
CA ASP A 870 45.44 7.25 -26.28
C ASP A 870 46.07 6.42 -25.14
N PRO A 871 47.40 6.49 -24.89
CA PRO A 871 48.07 5.73 -23.82
C PRO A 871 47.70 6.18 -22.40
N HIS A 872 47.01 7.32 -22.26
CA HIS A 872 46.39 7.77 -21.02
C HIS A 872 44.91 7.38 -20.92
N PHE A 873 44.41 6.58 -21.87
CA PHE A 873 43.21 5.75 -21.79
C PHE A 873 43.54 4.25 -21.78
#